data_AF-A0A286IB19-F1
#
_entry.id   AF-A0A286IB19-F1
#
_cell.length_a   1.000
_cell.length_b   1.000
_cell.length_c   1.000
_cell.angle_alpha   90.00
_cell.angle_beta   90.00
_cell.angle_gamma   90.00
#
_symmetry.space_group_name_H-M   'P 1'
#
loop_
_entity.id
_entity.type
_entity.pdbx_description
1 polymer ?
#
loop_
_entity_poly.entity_id
_entity_poly.type
_entity_poly.pdbx_seq_one_letter_code
_entity_poly.pdbx_strand_id
1 'polypeptide(L)'
;MKAGLFSAGYFKIIVLSLLAGILYLGAQFFVDTFRVNRIWMDRVEIPSALAFDAATFDFLVEGGAIWPVRDGVSVALGHAPCNTLAMRSPETVTLVSGPAGEAGRKYVRELCESAQGERIRQQVANFNQSYRIVAVSDNRAADSALKSDQGVACADGVSTAKLFVPARCLPNKWEATIAADGRAVQSITTATISQFDYAFLASETESFFGDWKVITPVIDTQTGEAGEYRFTTTMTLGDMPVSIRTIGAVRSISINGAPLTIDPEVGRDEVMAAAGMRQLASLAILCADDTRSIGHHVRCEGENPRGRPMGTKIFLAEPKGRTIDIELLIEPSIRIDRGLRRYLAARQNGAPDVPGEKVSLGFGRIRVACDLSGFAVGKSARGRSETGCNLDWNVPDNQRVERQSEPLTGLELAGLPVLDSQGALTQKAFQLGLGGLLGLGTGDSGSVAAALTRTEEGKNPSLTLIPDYQEKALAALEQNYTCPNDEERCARRADLVILDAGGEDAGNVLAIASLPQPRTGMSSWDIETLELTASAKSPLAAYAWRNYDLRGTPGSAFKLVTALAASQHVLDSGDKALESVLLGTATPLQIADLFGIAATRPSFNGRCKPDYEERDPEKMNALPIPGARDRIVFCMGNSASSAGVRSGISHILETGVESGCGDARTPRAGMCEAIKRSSNLFFAGIAMYLDADKLLDPETGFEHTDPVSDLILAKEAARFFPAARDPDAIARKSALDILDVNYPATGRGRASPLIVEAGLPVPPGEPRRLRLARGGIGLSVSASPLAMATVTASVATGKIVRPHLVPRAERGPSDDPVEGEPLLIAPPEKQALADRFLRELRDGMGAVIRKSGGTSRSAFAKVPEELRNSVFAKTGTAPVFNHVNAPSDGRYASWLVGYVDPQQGLPGIDRKLAFACRVAFSPSYGGSACGPIVRDFLLALYEDGE
;
A
#
# COMPACT_ATOMS: atom_id res chain seq x y z
N MET A 1 -61.70 47.24 19.29
CA MET A 1 -60.82 47.03 20.47
C MET A 1 -59.68 46.12 20.07
N LYS A 2 -58.51 46.37 20.66
CA LYS A 2 -57.17 45.94 20.23
C LYS A 2 -56.98 44.42 20.18
N ALA A 3 -56.51 43.91 19.04
CA ALA A 3 -55.66 42.73 18.95
C ALA A 3 -54.36 43.19 18.26
N GLY A 4 -53.43 43.67 19.07
CA GLY A 4 -52.14 44.19 18.62
C GLY A 4 -51.03 43.24 19.00
N LEU A 5 -50.16 42.99 18.02
CA LEU A 5 -48.73 42.73 18.18
C LEU A 5 -48.32 41.62 19.17
N PHE A 6 -48.29 40.38 18.68
CA PHE A 6 -47.15 39.50 18.97
C PHE A 6 -46.39 39.30 17.65
N SER A 7 -45.20 39.88 17.64
CA SER A 7 -44.47 40.32 16.45
C SER A 7 -43.71 39.20 15.77
N ALA A 8 -43.45 39.38 14.47
CA ALA A 8 -42.43 38.66 13.70
C ALA A 8 -41.03 38.64 14.37
N GLY A 9 -40.78 39.52 15.37
CA GLY A 9 -39.59 39.51 16.20
C GLY A 9 -39.51 38.29 17.11
N TYR A 10 -40.62 37.82 17.68
CA TYR A 10 -40.62 36.63 18.56
C TYR A 10 -40.33 35.34 17.78
N PHE A 11 -40.86 35.25 16.55
CA PHE A 11 -40.56 34.14 15.64
C PHE A 11 -39.08 34.18 15.19
N LYS A 12 -38.54 35.36 14.87
CA LYS A 12 -37.10 35.52 14.57
C LYS A 12 -36.21 35.15 15.74
N ILE A 13 -36.57 35.52 16.98
CA ILE A 13 -35.80 35.18 18.19
C ILE A 13 -35.82 33.67 18.43
N ILE A 14 -36.98 33.01 18.28
CA ILE A 14 -37.09 31.55 18.43
C ILE A 14 -36.27 30.83 17.35
N VAL A 15 -36.37 31.25 16.10
CA VAL A 15 -35.59 30.67 14.98
C VAL A 15 -34.09 30.91 15.16
N LEU A 16 -33.67 32.10 15.58
CA LEU A 16 -32.26 32.40 15.88
C LEU A 16 -31.75 31.62 17.09
N SER A 17 -32.57 31.41 18.11
CA SER A 17 -32.20 30.62 19.29
C SER A 17 -32.11 29.12 18.96
N LEU A 18 -32.99 28.62 18.08
CA LEU A 18 -32.91 27.26 17.54
C LEU A 18 -31.68 27.08 16.64
N LEU A 19 -31.40 28.02 15.75
CA LEU A 19 -30.18 28.02 14.92
C LEU A 19 -28.92 28.10 15.78
N ALA A 20 -28.88 28.97 16.79
CA ALA A 20 -27.78 29.06 17.74
C ALA A 20 -27.64 27.79 18.57
N GLY A 21 -28.75 27.17 18.97
CA GLY A 21 -28.77 25.88 19.68
C GLY A 21 -28.27 24.72 18.81
N ILE A 22 -28.67 24.68 17.53
CA ILE A 22 -28.19 23.70 16.53
C ILE A 22 -26.71 23.92 16.22
N LEU A 23 -26.27 25.18 16.07
CA LEU A 23 -24.86 25.53 15.87
C LEU A 23 -24.02 25.21 17.11
N TYR A 24 -24.53 25.44 18.32
CA TYR A 24 -23.86 25.11 19.57
C TYR A 24 -23.75 23.59 19.78
N LEU A 25 -24.83 22.84 19.51
CA LEU A 25 -24.82 21.38 19.56
C LEU A 25 -23.92 20.78 18.46
N GLY A 26 -23.91 21.38 17.27
CA GLY A 26 -22.96 21.03 16.21
C GLY A 26 -21.52 21.30 16.62
N ALA A 27 -21.23 22.46 17.20
CA ALA A 27 -19.89 22.83 17.66
C ALA A 27 -19.40 21.95 18.83
N GLN A 28 -20.26 21.64 19.81
CA GLN A 28 -19.94 20.70 20.89
C GLN A 28 -19.68 19.30 20.36
N PHE A 29 -20.54 18.81 19.45
CA PHE A 29 -20.36 17.52 18.77
C PHE A 29 -19.00 17.42 18.06
N PHE A 30 -18.58 18.47 17.36
CA PHE A 30 -17.26 18.54 16.74
C PHE A 30 -16.13 18.51 17.78
N VAL A 31 -16.20 19.34 18.83
CA VAL A 31 -15.17 19.42 19.90
C VAL A 31 -14.93 18.06 20.58
N ASP A 32 -15.99 17.30 20.78
CA ASP A 32 -16.02 16.02 21.49
C ASP A 32 -15.42 14.88 20.66
N THR A 33 -15.77 14.77 19.36
CA THR A 33 -15.10 13.85 18.41
C THR A 33 -13.61 14.15 18.26
N PHE A 34 -13.19 15.42 18.29
CA PHE A 34 -11.79 15.82 18.13
C PHE A 34 -10.91 15.51 19.35
N ARG A 35 -11.48 15.53 20.56
CA ARG A 35 -10.76 15.25 21.81
C ARG A 35 -10.27 13.80 21.92
N VAL A 36 -11.00 12.86 21.35
CA VAL A 36 -10.68 11.43 21.43
C VAL A 36 -9.78 10.98 20.28
N ASN A 37 -9.90 11.62 19.12
CA ASN A 37 -8.88 11.48 18.08
C ASN A 37 -7.50 11.85 18.64
N ARG A 38 -7.40 12.89 19.48
CA ARG A 38 -6.16 13.30 20.15
C ARG A 38 -5.55 12.23 21.06
N ILE A 39 -6.35 11.56 21.88
CA ILE A 39 -5.85 10.50 22.80
C ILE A 39 -5.30 9.30 22.01
N TRP A 40 -5.84 9.04 20.82
CA TRP A 40 -5.31 8.04 19.90
C TRP A 40 -4.08 8.54 19.14
N MET A 41 -4.09 9.79 18.65
CA MET A 41 -2.94 10.45 18.00
C MET A 41 -1.68 10.48 18.87
N ASP A 42 -1.84 10.53 20.20
CA ASP A 42 -0.73 10.43 21.16
C ASP A 42 -0.19 8.99 21.36
N ARG A 43 -0.87 7.96 20.82
CA ARG A 43 -0.59 6.53 21.04
C ARG A 43 -0.23 5.73 19.77
N VAL A 44 -0.38 6.30 18.57
CA VAL A 44 -0.12 5.61 17.30
C VAL A 44 1.36 5.62 16.94
N GLU A 45 1.99 4.46 17.05
CA GLU A 45 3.41 4.25 16.75
C GLU A 45 3.63 3.80 15.30
N ILE A 46 4.42 4.54 14.52
CA ILE A 46 5.17 4.02 13.35
C ILE A 46 6.53 4.77 13.28
N PRO A 47 7.48 4.40 12.42
CA PRO A 47 8.55 3.43 12.63
C PRO A 47 9.93 4.02 12.99
N SER A 48 10.09 5.35 13.07
CA SER A 48 11.34 5.95 13.61
C SER A 48 11.60 5.54 15.04
N ALA A 49 10.56 5.50 15.88
CA ALA A 49 10.62 4.94 17.21
C ALA A 49 11.22 3.53 17.18
N LEU A 50 10.90 2.71 16.16
CA LEU A 50 11.28 1.30 16.07
C LEU A 50 12.78 1.06 15.77
N ALA A 51 13.43 1.96 15.02
CA ALA A 51 14.87 1.86 14.74
C ALA A 51 15.71 2.40 15.92
N PHE A 52 15.23 3.44 16.61
CA PHE A 52 15.81 3.88 17.87
C PHE A 52 15.59 2.83 18.97
N ASP A 53 14.43 2.18 19.00
CA ASP A 53 14.12 1.11 19.94
C ASP A 53 14.96 -0.15 19.65
N ALA A 54 15.31 -0.44 18.39
CA ALA A 54 16.23 -1.54 18.05
C ALA A 54 17.64 -1.31 18.61
N ALA A 55 18.23 -0.14 18.34
CA ALA A 55 19.54 0.22 18.88
C ALA A 55 19.52 0.30 20.41
N THR A 56 18.44 0.83 20.99
CA THR A 56 18.23 0.88 22.44
C THR A 56 18.05 -0.52 23.02
N PHE A 57 17.34 -1.42 22.33
CA PHE A 57 17.16 -2.81 22.74
C PHE A 57 18.48 -3.56 22.74
N ASP A 58 19.29 -3.45 21.68
CA ASP A 58 20.61 -4.05 21.60
C ASP A 58 21.52 -3.53 22.73
N PHE A 59 21.51 -2.22 22.97
CA PHE A 59 22.21 -1.57 24.08
C PHE A 59 21.78 -2.12 25.46
N LEU A 60 20.47 -2.32 25.68
CA LEU A 60 19.92 -2.85 26.91
C LEU A 60 20.21 -4.35 27.10
N VAL A 61 20.21 -5.13 26.03
CA VAL A 61 20.55 -6.56 26.03
C VAL A 61 22.04 -6.76 26.29
N GLU A 62 22.91 -5.99 25.63
CA GLU A 62 24.36 -6.00 25.86
C GLU A 62 24.70 -5.60 27.30
N GLY A 63 24.01 -4.57 27.82
CA GLY A 63 24.15 -4.12 29.20
C GLY A 63 23.58 -5.06 30.26
N GLY A 64 22.88 -6.14 29.88
CA GLY A 64 22.27 -7.08 30.81
C GLY A 64 21.03 -6.54 31.53
N ALA A 65 20.45 -5.44 31.05
CA ALA A 65 19.20 -4.87 31.55
C ALA A 65 17.96 -5.59 31.00
N ILE A 66 18.10 -6.31 29.88
CA ILE A 66 17.12 -7.26 29.34
C ILE A 66 17.84 -8.58 29.05
N TRP A 67 17.23 -9.71 29.39
CA TRP A 67 17.87 -11.02 29.23
C TRP A 67 16.87 -12.15 28.98
N PRO A 68 17.26 -13.22 28.27
CA PRO A 68 16.43 -14.42 28.17
C PRO A 68 16.40 -15.18 29.50
N VAL A 69 15.23 -15.74 29.80
CA VAL A 69 15.00 -16.68 30.91
C VAL A 69 14.42 -17.94 30.29
N ARG A 70 15.08 -19.07 30.47
CA ARG A 70 14.54 -20.37 30.07
C ARG A 70 14.09 -21.12 31.31
N ASP A 71 12.87 -21.63 31.30
CA ASP A 71 12.31 -22.44 32.38
C ASP A 71 11.66 -23.69 31.79
N GLY A 72 12.36 -24.83 31.91
CA GLY A 72 11.93 -26.11 31.37
C GLY A 72 11.72 -26.09 29.86
N VAL A 73 10.45 -26.06 29.47
CA VAL A 73 9.96 -26.09 28.07
C VAL A 73 9.53 -24.69 27.56
N SER A 74 9.82 -23.63 28.31
CA SER A 74 9.41 -22.26 27.98
C SER A 74 10.56 -21.27 27.98
N VAL A 75 10.38 -20.19 27.21
CA VAL A 75 11.30 -19.05 27.14
C VAL A 75 10.52 -17.78 27.45
N ALA A 76 11.08 -16.96 28.34
CA ALA A 76 10.61 -15.63 28.70
C ALA A 76 11.79 -14.66 28.65
N LEU A 77 11.51 -13.39 28.88
CA LEU A 77 12.47 -12.30 28.96
C LEU A 77 12.38 -11.66 30.34
N GLY A 78 13.50 -11.57 31.04
CA GLY A 78 13.64 -10.74 32.21
C GLY A 78 14.07 -9.33 31.81
N HIS A 79 13.73 -8.35 32.65
CA HIS A 79 14.27 -7.01 32.55
C HIS A 79 14.53 -6.43 33.95
N ALA A 80 15.39 -5.42 34.04
CA ALA A 80 15.68 -4.74 35.31
C ALA A 80 14.40 -4.05 35.87
N PRO A 81 14.18 -4.08 37.20
CA PRO A 81 12.97 -3.52 37.79
C PRO A 81 12.97 -1.98 37.74
N CYS A 82 11.88 -1.39 37.24
CA CYS A 82 11.68 0.06 37.19
C CYS A 82 10.75 0.54 38.30
N ASN A 83 11.22 0.45 39.54
CA ASN A 83 10.51 0.94 40.72
C ASN A 83 11.10 2.27 41.21
N THR A 84 10.50 2.88 42.23
CA THR A 84 10.97 4.14 42.83
C THR A 84 12.41 4.10 43.33
N LEU A 85 12.92 2.92 43.70
CA LEU A 85 14.32 2.72 44.07
C LEU A 85 15.25 2.78 42.84
N ALA A 86 14.83 2.22 41.71
CA ALA A 86 15.59 2.25 40.46
C ALA A 86 15.80 3.67 39.93
N MET A 87 14.84 4.56 40.15
CA MET A 87 14.93 5.98 39.77
C MET A 87 15.87 6.79 40.69
N ARG A 88 15.99 6.38 41.97
CA ARG A 88 16.79 7.11 42.98
C ARG A 88 18.23 6.62 43.07
N SER A 89 18.44 5.32 42.93
CA SER A 89 19.75 4.67 43.10
C SER A 89 19.94 3.58 42.03
N PRO A 90 20.00 3.95 40.73
CA PRO A 90 20.08 3.01 39.60
C PRO A 90 21.27 2.06 39.67
N GLU A 91 22.39 2.46 40.27
CA GLU A 91 23.57 1.61 40.50
C GLU A 91 23.32 0.41 41.42
N THR A 92 22.26 0.45 42.24
CA THR A 92 21.90 -0.65 43.15
C THR A 92 20.93 -1.66 42.54
N VAL A 93 20.40 -1.36 41.35
CA VAL A 93 19.44 -2.21 40.64
C VAL A 93 20.12 -3.47 40.13
N THR A 94 19.47 -4.61 40.26
CA THR A 94 20.00 -5.90 39.79
C THR A 94 19.78 -6.08 38.29
N LEU A 95 20.87 -6.28 37.55
CA LEU A 95 20.94 -6.72 36.15
C LEU A 95 21.16 -8.25 36.11
N VAL A 96 21.16 -8.85 34.92
CA VAL A 96 21.37 -10.31 34.78
C VAL A 96 22.71 -10.79 35.38
N SER A 97 23.73 -9.94 35.38
CA SER A 97 25.09 -10.22 35.87
C SER A 97 25.32 -9.84 37.34
N GLY A 98 24.32 -9.29 38.03
CA GLY A 98 24.43 -8.78 39.41
C GLY A 98 24.05 -7.29 39.53
N PRO A 99 24.42 -6.61 40.63
CA PRO A 99 24.15 -5.18 40.81
C PRO A 99 24.74 -4.33 39.67
N ALA A 100 23.99 -3.32 39.22
CA ALA A 100 24.36 -2.51 38.06
C ALA A 100 25.68 -1.75 38.23
N GLY A 101 25.97 -1.26 39.43
CA GLY A 101 27.11 -0.39 39.69
C GLY A 101 27.08 0.90 38.88
N GLU A 102 28.18 1.65 38.90
CA GLU A 102 28.27 2.94 38.22
C GLU A 102 28.23 2.80 36.68
N ALA A 103 28.86 1.75 36.15
CA ALA A 103 28.87 1.46 34.71
C ALA A 103 27.51 0.99 34.17
N GLY A 104 26.68 0.33 35.00
CA GLY A 104 25.36 -0.17 34.62
C GLY A 104 24.23 0.85 34.76
N ARG A 105 24.48 1.97 35.45
CA ARG A 105 23.52 3.07 35.67
C ARG A 105 22.84 3.54 34.38
N LYS A 106 23.61 3.67 33.30
CA LYS A 106 23.11 4.14 31.99
C LYS A 106 22.04 3.21 31.40
N TYR A 107 22.16 1.90 31.56
CA TYR A 107 21.18 0.94 31.04
C TYR A 107 19.89 0.97 31.85
N VAL A 108 19.97 1.11 33.18
CA VAL A 108 18.80 1.21 34.06
C VAL A 108 18.03 2.49 33.79
N ARG A 109 18.72 3.63 33.63
CA ARG A 109 18.07 4.90 33.28
C ARG A 109 17.43 4.86 31.91
N GLU A 110 18.11 4.32 30.92
CA GLU A 110 17.53 4.17 29.58
C GLU A 110 16.27 3.29 29.62
N LEU A 111 16.28 2.16 30.34
CA LEU A 111 15.10 1.28 30.45
C LEU A 111 13.93 1.91 31.23
N CYS A 112 14.21 2.70 32.27
CA CYS A 112 13.19 3.13 33.24
C CYS A 112 12.76 4.58 33.09
N GLU A 113 13.61 5.46 32.57
CA GLU A 113 13.36 6.92 32.49
C GLU A 113 13.04 7.39 31.07
N SER A 114 13.48 6.66 30.03
CA SER A 114 13.24 7.05 28.65
C SER A 114 11.91 6.52 28.10
N ALA A 115 11.35 7.24 27.12
CA ALA A 115 10.14 6.80 26.43
C ALA A 115 10.39 5.49 25.64
N GLN A 116 11.60 5.31 25.11
CA GLN A 116 12.09 4.10 24.44
C GLN A 116 12.10 2.92 25.42
N GLY A 117 12.62 3.12 26.63
CA GLY A 117 12.68 2.10 27.68
C GLY A 117 11.30 1.59 28.12
N GLU A 118 10.33 2.50 28.29
CA GLU A 118 8.94 2.11 28.58
C GLU A 118 8.33 1.26 27.45
N ARG A 119 8.53 1.66 26.19
CA ARG A 119 8.06 0.87 25.03
C ARG A 119 8.71 -0.50 24.96
N ILE A 120 10.02 -0.59 25.16
CA ILE A 120 10.74 -1.86 25.17
C ILE A 120 10.24 -2.75 26.31
N ARG A 121 9.95 -2.21 27.50
CA ARG A 121 9.33 -2.97 28.59
C ARG A 121 7.94 -3.48 28.21
N GLN A 122 7.16 -2.69 27.49
CA GLN A 122 5.88 -3.13 26.96
C GLN A 122 6.05 -4.25 25.92
N GLN A 123 7.05 -4.19 25.03
CA GLN A 123 7.35 -5.27 24.08
C GLN A 123 7.88 -6.53 24.77
N VAL A 124 8.67 -6.40 25.84
CA VAL A 124 9.11 -7.52 26.69
C VAL A 124 7.92 -8.17 27.40
N ALA A 125 7.01 -7.36 27.95
CA ALA A 125 5.76 -7.83 28.54
C ALA A 125 4.89 -8.54 27.49
N ASN A 126 4.74 -7.94 26.30
CA ASN A 126 4.01 -8.52 25.18
C ASN A 126 4.65 -9.85 24.74
N PHE A 127 5.98 -9.92 24.60
CA PHE A 127 6.69 -11.16 24.29
C PHE A 127 6.37 -12.23 25.34
N ASN A 128 6.49 -11.90 26.62
CA ASN A 128 6.19 -12.80 27.74
C ASN A 128 4.72 -13.23 27.85
N GLN A 129 3.81 -12.48 27.24
CA GLN A 129 2.36 -12.73 27.31
C GLN A 129 1.82 -13.39 26.04
N SER A 130 2.42 -13.12 24.89
CA SER A 130 1.92 -13.45 23.54
C SER A 130 1.88 -14.95 23.21
N TYR A 131 2.61 -15.80 23.93
CA TYR A 131 2.48 -17.26 23.85
C TYR A 131 1.33 -17.83 24.70
N ARG A 132 0.59 -16.96 25.42
CA ARG A 132 -0.45 -17.30 26.40
C ARG A 132 -1.56 -16.23 26.35
N ILE A 133 -2.27 -16.12 25.24
CA ILE A 133 -3.46 -15.25 25.20
C ILE A 133 -4.68 -16.00 24.68
N VAL A 134 -5.80 -15.73 25.34
CA VAL A 134 -7.14 -15.93 24.79
C VAL A 134 -7.78 -14.57 24.71
N ALA A 135 -8.40 -14.27 23.57
CA ALA A 135 -9.04 -12.98 23.41
C ALA A 135 -10.33 -13.07 22.61
N VAL A 136 -11.21 -12.11 22.86
CA VAL A 136 -12.45 -11.92 22.07
C VAL A 136 -12.69 -10.43 21.82
N SER A 137 -13.11 -10.11 20.60
CA SER A 137 -13.62 -8.80 20.21
C SER A 137 -14.81 -8.98 19.27
N ASP A 138 -15.72 -8.01 19.24
CA ASP A 138 -16.91 -8.03 18.39
C ASP A 138 -17.26 -6.62 17.89
N ASN A 139 -18.11 -6.54 16.88
CA ASN A 139 -18.57 -5.29 16.30
C ASN A 139 -20.04 -4.96 16.60
N ARG A 140 -20.58 -5.36 17.77
CA ARG A 140 -22.02 -5.17 18.09
C ARG A 140 -22.51 -3.71 18.00
N ALA A 141 -21.60 -2.74 18.06
CA ALA A 141 -21.93 -1.32 17.96
C ALA A 141 -22.14 -0.84 16.51
N ALA A 142 -21.77 -1.64 15.50
CA ALA A 142 -21.78 -1.24 14.09
C ALA A 142 -23.17 -0.79 13.60
N ASP A 143 -24.23 -1.51 13.96
CA ASP A 143 -25.60 -1.17 13.56
C ASP A 143 -26.03 0.20 14.09
N SER A 144 -25.80 0.46 15.37
CA SER A 144 -26.09 1.76 15.99
C SER A 144 -25.20 2.88 15.42
N ALA A 145 -23.95 2.56 15.09
CA ALA A 145 -22.99 3.52 14.55
C ALA A 145 -23.40 4.02 13.17
N LEU A 146 -23.75 3.10 12.28
CA LEU A 146 -24.03 3.38 10.87
C LEU A 146 -25.36 4.12 10.68
N LYS A 147 -26.32 3.92 11.58
CA LYS A 147 -27.60 4.66 11.61
C LYS A 147 -27.51 6.00 12.30
N SER A 148 -26.46 6.21 13.10
CA SER A 148 -26.26 7.43 13.85
C SER A 148 -25.52 8.45 13.00
N ASP A 149 -26.11 9.62 12.80
CA ASP A 149 -25.41 10.76 12.23
C ASP A 149 -24.21 11.19 13.09
N GLN A 150 -24.21 10.81 14.37
CA GLN A 150 -23.18 11.13 15.33
C GLN A 150 -22.09 10.05 15.46
N GLY A 151 -22.29 8.83 14.96
CA GLY A 151 -21.41 7.67 15.21
C GLY A 151 -21.70 6.99 16.56
N VAL A 152 -20.70 6.29 17.13
CA VAL A 152 -20.85 5.60 18.43
C VAL A 152 -20.25 6.41 19.56
N ALA A 153 -21.01 6.62 20.64
CA ALA A 153 -20.47 7.20 21.86
C ALA A 153 -19.38 6.30 22.47
N CYS A 154 -18.18 6.85 22.64
CA CYS A 154 -17.12 6.22 23.39
C CYS A 154 -17.49 6.14 24.88
N ALA A 155 -16.89 5.21 25.60
CA ALA A 155 -17.19 4.98 27.02
C ALA A 155 -16.81 6.14 27.95
N ASP A 156 -15.97 7.07 27.50
CA ASP A 156 -15.72 8.32 28.21
C ASP A 156 -16.91 9.29 28.13
N GLY A 157 -17.92 9.00 27.29
CA GLY A 157 -19.17 9.74 27.16
C GLY A 157 -19.02 11.13 26.51
N VAL A 158 -17.79 11.50 26.14
CA VAL A 158 -17.39 12.82 25.65
C VAL A 158 -16.97 12.74 24.18
N SER A 159 -17.03 11.59 23.53
CA SER A 159 -16.66 11.47 22.12
C SER A 159 -17.57 10.54 21.39
N THR A 160 -17.75 10.82 20.10
CA THR A 160 -18.36 9.88 19.17
C THR A 160 -17.37 9.44 18.08
N ALA A 161 -17.16 8.13 17.99
CA ALA A 161 -16.37 7.49 16.96
C ALA A 161 -17.20 7.30 15.70
N LYS A 162 -16.79 7.92 14.60
CA LYS A 162 -17.48 7.83 13.30
C LYS A 162 -16.55 7.42 12.17
N LEU A 163 -15.43 8.12 12.00
CA LEU A 163 -14.45 7.80 10.95
C LEU A 163 -13.60 6.58 11.32
N PHE A 164 -13.25 6.43 12.58
CA PHE A 164 -12.51 5.29 13.13
C PHE A 164 -12.90 5.06 14.59
N VAL A 165 -12.60 3.88 15.11
CA VAL A 165 -12.76 3.54 16.53
C VAL A 165 -11.39 3.52 17.22
N PRO A 166 -11.10 4.50 18.08
CA PRO A 166 -9.86 4.52 18.84
C PRO A 166 -9.84 3.44 19.92
N ALA A 167 -8.64 3.01 20.30
CA ALA A 167 -8.46 2.13 21.45
C ALA A 167 -9.12 2.72 22.71
N ARG A 168 -9.80 1.88 23.48
CA ARG A 168 -10.56 2.22 24.70
C ARG A 168 -11.87 2.98 24.46
N CYS A 169 -12.24 3.28 23.21
CA CYS A 169 -13.52 3.93 22.91
C CYS A 169 -14.70 2.99 23.15
N LEU A 170 -14.64 1.78 22.61
CA LEU A 170 -15.70 0.78 22.70
C LEU A 170 -15.23 -0.36 23.60
N PRO A 171 -15.36 -0.20 24.94
CA PRO A 171 -14.89 -1.22 25.86
C PRO A 171 -15.66 -2.51 25.64
N ASN A 172 -14.92 -3.58 25.78
CA ASN A 172 -15.42 -4.92 25.68
C ASN A 172 -16.49 -5.24 26.75
N LYS A 173 -17.59 -5.89 26.36
CA LYS A 173 -18.69 -6.32 27.25
C LYS A 173 -18.71 -7.83 27.53
N TRP A 174 -17.61 -8.52 27.31
CA TRP A 174 -17.45 -9.94 27.60
C TRP A 174 -16.92 -10.16 29.01
N GLU A 175 -17.50 -11.16 29.66
CA GLU A 175 -17.00 -11.74 30.91
C GLU A 175 -16.20 -13.00 30.58
N ALA A 176 -15.22 -13.33 31.43
CA ALA A 176 -14.36 -14.48 31.23
C ALA A 176 -14.21 -15.27 32.53
N THR A 177 -14.36 -16.59 32.44
CA THR A 177 -14.19 -17.53 33.54
C THR A 177 -13.36 -18.73 33.11
N ILE A 178 -12.71 -19.40 34.06
CA ILE A 178 -12.06 -20.70 33.81
C ILE A 178 -13.15 -21.75 33.68
N ALA A 179 -13.14 -22.54 32.60
CA ALA A 179 -14.23 -23.48 32.32
C ALA A 179 -14.35 -24.60 33.36
N ALA A 180 -13.23 -25.00 33.97
CA ALA A 180 -13.16 -26.10 34.93
C ALA A 180 -13.76 -25.78 36.31
N ASP A 181 -13.56 -24.56 36.82
CA ASP A 181 -13.94 -24.18 38.19
C ASP A 181 -14.87 -22.96 38.26
N GLY A 182 -15.18 -22.32 37.13
CA GLY A 182 -16.07 -21.16 37.03
C GLY A 182 -15.49 -19.87 37.61
N ARG A 183 -14.22 -19.85 38.02
CA ARG A 183 -13.59 -18.68 38.63
C ARG A 183 -13.43 -17.56 37.61
N ALA A 184 -13.86 -16.35 37.99
CA ALA A 184 -13.70 -15.15 37.16
C ALA A 184 -12.23 -14.82 36.91
N VAL A 185 -11.92 -14.42 35.69
CA VAL A 185 -10.57 -14.03 35.26
C VAL A 185 -10.56 -12.56 34.88
N GLN A 186 -9.60 -11.80 35.43
CA GLN A 186 -9.46 -10.40 35.10
C GLN A 186 -8.82 -10.21 33.73
N SER A 187 -9.35 -9.23 32.99
CA SER A 187 -8.73 -8.83 31.72
C SER A 187 -7.44 -8.06 31.97
N ILE A 188 -6.47 -8.27 31.10
CA ILE A 188 -5.25 -7.47 31.07
C ILE A 188 -5.56 -6.18 30.32
N THR A 189 -5.75 -5.09 31.05
CA THR A 189 -6.11 -3.79 30.47
C THR A 189 -4.98 -3.12 29.67
N THR A 190 -3.76 -3.65 29.76
CA THR A 190 -2.56 -3.13 29.08
C THR A 190 -2.04 -4.04 27.97
N ALA A 191 -2.59 -5.25 27.79
CA ALA A 191 -2.08 -6.17 26.78
C ALA A 191 -2.59 -5.78 25.39
N THR A 192 -1.65 -5.50 24.48
CA THR A 192 -1.93 -5.31 23.05
C THR A 192 -1.71 -6.63 22.32
N ILE A 193 -2.69 -7.08 21.54
CA ILE A 193 -2.54 -8.27 20.69
C ILE A 193 -1.45 -8.01 19.65
N SER A 194 -0.58 -9.01 19.47
CA SER A 194 0.46 -8.97 18.45
C SER A 194 -0.15 -8.73 17.06
N GLN A 195 0.19 -7.59 16.48
CA GLN A 195 -0.22 -7.19 15.14
C GLN A 195 0.41 -8.09 14.07
N PHE A 196 1.56 -8.72 14.36
CA PHE A 196 2.24 -9.63 13.43
C PHE A 196 1.67 -11.05 13.46
N ASP A 197 1.49 -11.60 14.66
CA ASP A 197 1.09 -13.01 14.81
C ASP A 197 -0.40 -13.23 14.50
N TYR A 198 -1.23 -12.20 14.73
CA TYR A 198 -2.68 -12.26 14.52
C TYR A 198 -3.16 -11.36 13.37
N ALA A 199 -2.26 -10.95 12.49
CA ALA A 199 -2.57 -10.10 11.34
C ALA A 199 -3.73 -10.61 10.48
N PHE A 200 -3.87 -11.94 10.36
CA PHE A 200 -4.94 -12.59 9.61
C PHE A 200 -6.35 -12.37 10.20
N LEU A 201 -6.45 -11.88 11.45
CA LEU A 201 -7.72 -11.48 12.06
C LEU A 201 -8.12 -10.04 11.74
N ALA A 202 -7.17 -9.19 11.33
CA ALA A 202 -7.47 -7.85 10.90
C ALA A 202 -8.45 -7.86 9.73
N SER A 203 -9.32 -6.85 9.66
CA SER A 203 -10.30 -6.74 8.58
C SER A 203 -10.26 -5.37 7.93
N GLU A 204 -10.26 -5.42 6.60
CA GLU A 204 -10.44 -4.25 5.75
C GLU A 204 -11.92 -3.98 5.41
N THR A 205 -12.84 -4.90 5.79
CA THR A 205 -14.25 -4.85 5.39
C THR A 205 -15.18 -4.56 6.56
N GLU A 206 -14.89 -5.09 7.75
CA GLU A 206 -15.74 -4.93 8.92
C GLU A 206 -15.33 -3.70 9.73
N SER A 207 -16.28 -3.08 10.42
CA SER A 207 -16.07 -1.83 11.15
C SER A 207 -16.72 -1.87 12.53
N PHE A 208 -16.35 -0.92 13.38
CA PHE A 208 -16.80 -0.73 14.75
C PHE A 208 -16.50 -1.90 15.70
N PHE A 209 -15.37 -2.57 15.48
CA PHE A 209 -14.86 -3.53 16.46
C PHE A 209 -14.53 -2.85 17.78
N GLY A 210 -15.01 -3.45 18.86
CA GLY A 210 -14.68 -3.06 20.21
C GLY A 210 -13.26 -3.44 20.60
N ASP A 211 -12.85 -2.97 21.78
CA ASP A 211 -11.59 -3.38 22.37
C ASP A 211 -11.55 -4.89 22.58
N TRP A 212 -10.35 -5.45 22.50
CA TRP A 212 -10.13 -6.85 22.81
C TRP A 212 -10.25 -7.10 24.31
N LYS A 213 -11.04 -8.11 24.70
CA LYS A 213 -10.90 -8.74 26.02
C LYS A 213 -9.71 -9.66 25.93
N VAL A 214 -8.63 -9.38 26.65
CA VAL A 214 -7.45 -10.25 26.66
C VAL A 214 -7.32 -10.92 28.03
N ILE A 215 -7.08 -12.23 28.03
CA ILE A 215 -6.88 -13.07 29.21
C ILE A 215 -5.55 -13.83 29.09
N THR A 216 -4.78 -13.88 30.18
CA THR A 216 -3.64 -14.80 30.29
C THR A 216 -4.14 -16.16 30.81
N PRO A 217 -4.01 -17.24 30.03
CA PRO A 217 -4.37 -18.57 30.46
C PRO A 217 -3.34 -19.10 31.46
N VAL A 218 -3.84 -19.81 32.47
CA VAL A 218 -3.06 -20.68 33.36
C VAL A 218 -2.60 -21.91 32.57
N ILE A 219 -1.30 -22.14 32.55
CA ILE A 219 -0.67 -23.29 31.89
C ILE A 219 -0.07 -24.19 32.96
N ASP A 220 -0.31 -25.49 32.84
CA ASP A 220 0.39 -26.50 33.62
C ASP A 220 1.84 -26.59 33.14
N THR A 221 2.79 -26.29 34.02
CA THR A 221 4.22 -26.23 33.68
C THR A 221 4.86 -27.60 33.46
N GLN A 222 4.18 -28.69 33.83
CA GLN A 222 4.64 -30.06 33.65
C GLN A 222 4.15 -30.67 32.34
N THR A 223 2.88 -30.43 31.99
CA THR A 223 2.26 -30.97 30.77
C THR A 223 2.33 -30.00 29.58
N GLY A 224 2.47 -28.70 29.87
CA GLY A 224 2.38 -27.64 28.87
C GLY A 224 0.96 -27.41 28.36
N GLU A 225 -0.06 -27.99 29.00
CA GLU A 225 -1.47 -27.84 28.62
C GLU A 225 -2.10 -26.62 29.31
N ALA A 226 -3.05 -25.98 28.63
CA ALA A 226 -3.83 -24.87 29.18
C ALA A 226 -5.29 -25.28 29.32
N GLY A 227 -5.95 -24.83 30.38
CA GLY A 227 -7.39 -25.01 30.56
C GLY A 227 -8.21 -24.24 29.53
N GLU A 228 -9.47 -24.62 29.36
CA GLU A 228 -10.43 -23.90 28.53
C GLU A 228 -11.02 -22.69 29.27
N TYR A 229 -11.41 -21.67 28.51
CA TYR A 229 -11.99 -20.43 29.04
C TYR A 229 -13.39 -20.21 28.46
N ARG A 230 -14.32 -19.85 29.34
CA ARG A 230 -15.70 -19.53 28.99
C ARG A 230 -15.85 -18.02 28.91
N PHE A 231 -16.19 -17.53 27.72
CA PHE A 231 -16.50 -16.13 27.46
C PHE A 231 -18.00 -15.96 27.31
N THR A 232 -18.60 -15.08 28.09
CA THR A 232 -20.05 -14.83 28.07
C THR A 232 -20.35 -13.36 27.81
N THR A 233 -21.43 -13.10 27.09
CA THR A 233 -21.93 -11.73 26.89
C THR A 233 -23.41 -11.75 26.51
N THR A 234 -24.11 -10.67 26.82
CA THR A 234 -25.46 -10.41 26.31
C THR A 234 -25.38 -9.33 25.24
N MET A 235 -26.03 -9.54 24.09
CA MET A 235 -26.11 -8.54 23.03
C MET A 235 -27.48 -8.48 22.38
N THR A 236 -27.87 -7.30 21.92
CA THR A 236 -29.09 -7.10 21.14
C THR A 236 -28.71 -6.95 19.68
N LEU A 237 -29.31 -7.78 18.82
CA LEU A 237 -28.96 -7.84 17.41
C LEU A 237 -29.71 -6.77 16.60
N GLY A 238 -28.96 -6.11 15.72
CA GLY A 238 -29.42 -5.02 14.87
C GLY A 238 -29.89 -5.47 13.49
N ASP A 239 -29.94 -4.54 12.54
CA ASP A 239 -30.16 -4.89 11.12
C ASP A 239 -28.84 -5.37 10.46
N MET A 240 -27.70 -4.94 11.00
CA MET A 240 -26.38 -5.41 10.59
C MET A 240 -25.98 -6.72 11.31
N PRO A 241 -25.34 -7.67 10.61
CA PRO A 241 -24.76 -8.87 11.23
C PRO A 241 -23.70 -8.52 12.28
N VAL A 242 -23.56 -9.37 13.29
CA VAL A 242 -22.50 -9.26 14.29
C VAL A 242 -21.39 -10.24 13.96
N SER A 243 -20.18 -9.71 13.84
CA SER A 243 -18.94 -10.45 13.70
C SER A 243 -18.21 -10.50 15.03
N ILE A 244 -17.79 -11.70 15.43
CA ILE A 244 -16.98 -11.94 16.64
C ILE A 244 -15.66 -12.55 16.19
N ARG A 245 -14.56 -11.99 16.69
CA ARG A 245 -13.20 -12.48 16.45
C ARG A 245 -12.63 -13.01 17.75
N THR A 246 -12.00 -14.17 17.67
CA THR A 246 -11.33 -14.77 18.81
C THR A 246 -9.87 -15.09 18.52
N ILE A 247 -9.07 -15.08 19.58
CA ILE A 247 -7.75 -15.71 19.63
C ILE A 247 -7.88 -16.97 20.47
N GLY A 248 -7.48 -18.11 19.91
CA GLY A 248 -7.77 -19.43 20.47
C GLY A 248 -8.74 -20.23 19.59
N ALA A 249 -8.78 -21.54 19.81
CA ALA A 249 -9.69 -22.45 19.14
C ALA A 249 -11.05 -22.43 19.85
N VAL A 250 -12.10 -22.04 19.15
CA VAL A 250 -13.47 -22.15 19.67
C VAL A 250 -13.89 -23.62 19.65
N ARG A 251 -14.15 -24.18 20.84
CA ARG A 251 -14.57 -25.58 21.04
C ARG A 251 -16.07 -25.76 20.99
N SER A 252 -16.83 -24.77 21.46
CA SER A 252 -18.28 -24.74 21.34
C SER A 252 -18.82 -23.32 21.42
N ILE A 253 -20.01 -23.13 20.85
CA ILE A 253 -20.80 -21.89 20.92
C ILE A 253 -22.17 -22.29 21.45
N SER A 254 -22.69 -21.55 22.44
CA SER A 254 -24.10 -21.64 22.85
C SER A 254 -24.78 -20.29 22.77
N ILE A 255 -26.06 -20.29 22.38
CA ILE A 255 -26.92 -19.12 22.30
C ILE A 255 -28.16 -19.39 23.16
N ASN A 256 -28.41 -18.55 24.16
CA ASN A 256 -29.47 -18.73 25.17
C ASN A 256 -29.42 -20.11 25.84
N GLY A 257 -28.22 -20.63 26.07
CA GLY A 257 -27.98 -21.96 26.66
C GLY A 257 -28.18 -23.15 25.70
N ALA A 258 -28.63 -22.92 24.47
CA ALA A 258 -28.73 -23.96 23.45
C ALA A 258 -27.42 -24.05 22.65
N PRO A 259 -26.79 -25.23 22.51
CA PRO A 259 -25.62 -25.38 21.67
C PRO A 259 -25.98 -25.10 20.20
N LEU A 260 -25.13 -24.35 19.51
CA LEU A 260 -25.33 -24.02 18.11
C LEU A 260 -24.65 -25.06 17.22
N THR A 261 -25.37 -25.62 16.25
CA THR A 261 -24.76 -26.45 15.20
C THR A 261 -24.05 -25.51 14.22
N ILE A 262 -22.74 -25.64 14.13
CA ILE A 262 -21.87 -24.78 13.34
C ILE A 262 -21.39 -25.59 12.14
N ASP A 263 -21.54 -25.05 10.93
CA ASP A 263 -20.92 -25.62 9.75
C ASP A 263 -19.56 -24.94 9.50
N PRO A 264 -18.43 -25.65 9.67
CA PRO A 264 -17.10 -25.10 9.41
C PRO A 264 -16.79 -24.93 7.91
N GLU A 265 -17.61 -25.53 7.02
CA GLU A 265 -17.41 -25.46 5.57
C GLU A 265 -18.16 -24.32 4.90
N VAL A 266 -19.21 -23.77 5.54
CA VAL A 266 -20.06 -22.73 4.95
C VAL A 266 -19.34 -21.37 4.90
N GLY A 267 -19.10 -20.88 3.68
CA GLY A 267 -18.47 -19.59 3.42
C GLY A 267 -19.42 -18.39 3.61
N ARG A 268 -18.87 -17.17 3.75
CA ARG A 268 -19.63 -15.92 3.85
C ARG A 268 -20.67 -15.76 2.73
N ASP A 269 -20.31 -16.13 1.49
CA ASP A 269 -21.17 -15.94 0.32
C ASP A 269 -22.31 -16.97 0.25
N GLU A 270 -22.08 -18.18 0.76
CA GLU A 270 -23.12 -19.21 0.91
C GLU A 270 -24.13 -18.82 2.01
N VAL A 271 -23.68 -18.15 3.07
CA VAL A 271 -24.56 -17.55 4.09
C VAL A 271 -25.44 -16.45 3.47
N MET A 272 -24.88 -15.59 2.61
CA MET A 272 -25.65 -14.54 1.93
C MET A 272 -26.65 -15.13 0.93
N ALA A 273 -26.27 -16.16 0.18
CA ALA A 273 -27.16 -16.87 -0.74
C ALA A 273 -28.27 -17.65 -0.01
N ALA A 274 -28.01 -18.16 1.20
CA ALA A 274 -28.95 -18.90 2.04
C ALA A 274 -29.86 -18.01 2.92
N ALA A 275 -29.75 -16.67 2.83
CA ALA A 275 -30.47 -15.67 3.64
C ALA A 275 -32.03 -15.69 3.51
N GLY A 276 -32.59 -16.72 2.87
CA GLY A 276 -34.00 -17.10 2.99
C GLY A 276 -34.34 -17.92 4.25
N MET A 277 -33.39 -18.21 5.16
CA MET A 277 -33.63 -18.92 6.43
C MET A 277 -33.54 -18.00 7.67
N ARG A 278 -34.34 -18.31 8.71
CA ARG A 278 -34.65 -17.41 9.85
C ARG A 278 -33.56 -17.22 10.93
N GLN A 279 -32.48 -18.00 10.94
CA GLN A 279 -31.36 -17.92 11.91
C GLN A 279 -30.08 -18.42 11.24
N LEU A 280 -29.00 -17.65 11.26
CA LEU A 280 -27.74 -18.01 10.57
C LEU A 280 -26.52 -17.71 11.45
N ALA A 281 -25.65 -18.71 11.59
CA ALA A 281 -24.33 -18.55 12.16
C ALA A 281 -23.30 -19.32 11.33
N SER A 282 -22.20 -18.66 10.95
CA SER A 282 -21.06 -19.32 10.31
C SER A 282 -19.78 -19.09 11.10
N LEU A 283 -18.84 -20.01 10.95
CA LEU A 283 -17.57 -20.02 11.67
C LEU A 283 -16.44 -20.33 10.70
N ALA A 284 -15.50 -19.40 10.61
CA ALA A 284 -14.24 -19.62 9.91
C ALA A 284 -13.11 -19.77 10.94
N ILE A 285 -12.49 -20.94 10.98
CA ILE A 285 -11.25 -21.17 11.73
C ILE A 285 -10.07 -20.76 10.84
N LEU A 286 -9.25 -19.83 11.34
CA LEU A 286 -8.13 -19.25 10.62
C LEU A 286 -6.82 -19.55 11.36
N CYS A 287 -5.81 -19.97 10.62
CA CYS A 287 -4.45 -20.17 11.12
C CYS A 287 -3.48 -19.28 10.35
N ALA A 288 -2.43 -18.78 11.00
CA ALA A 288 -1.32 -18.12 10.31
C ALA A 288 -0.55 -19.12 9.42
N ASP A 289 -0.21 -18.72 8.19
CA ASP A 289 0.68 -19.49 7.30
C ASP A 289 2.16 -19.25 7.68
N ASP A 290 2.94 -20.32 7.76
CA ASP A 290 4.39 -20.28 8.07
C ASP A 290 5.21 -19.64 6.92
N THR A 291 4.62 -19.47 5.72
CA THR A 291 5.32 -19.01 4.52
C THR A 291 5.47 -17.48 4.39
N ARG A 292 5.84 -16.76 5.46
CA ARG A 292 6.20 -15.30 5.45
C ARG A 292 5.18 -14.33 4.80
N SER A 293 4.04 -14.79 4.32
CA SER A 293 3.01 -14.00 3.65
C SER A 293 1.94 -13.64 4.70
N ILE A 294 2.33 -12.70 5.55
CA ILE A 294 1.50 -12.25 6.68
C ILE A 294 0.17 -11.71 6.11
N GLY A 295 -0.96 -12.30 6.54
CA GLY A 295 -2.31 -11.86 6.13
C GLY A 295 -3.02 -12.73 5.08
N HIS A 296 -2.60 -13.97 4.83
CA HIS A 296 -3.41 -14.96 4.09
C HIS A 296 -4.30 -15.77 5.03
N HIS A 297 -5.57 -15.97 4.62
CA HIS A 297 -6.48 -16.90 5.25
C HIS A 297 -6.18 -18.30 4.71
N VAL A 298 -5.81 -19.25 5.58
CA VAL A 298 -5.77 -20.66 5.22
C VAL A 298 -6.68 -21.41 6.19
N ARG A 299 -7.61 -22.22 5.66
CA ARG A 299 -8.37 -23.17 6.47
C ARG A 299 -7.38 -24.18 7.06
N CYS A 300 -7.49 -24.46 8.35
CA CYS A 300 -6.56 -25.35 9.04
C CYS A 300 -6.86 -26.82 8.64
N GLU A 301 -6.48 -27.24 7.43
CA GLU A 301 -6.64 -28.62 6.94
C GLU A 301 -5.37 -29.46 7.19
N GLY A 302 -5.54 -30.67 7.73
CA GLY A 302 -4.48 -31.68 7.90
C GLY A 302 -3.56 -31.50 9.13
N GLU A 303 -3.31 -32.61 9.85
CA GLU A 303 -2.46 -32.77 11.05
C GLU A 303 -2.47 -31.62 12.08
N ASN A 304 -3.31 -31.80 13.11
CA ASN A 304 -3.33 -31.13 14.41
C ASN A 304 -2.59 -29.76 14.51
N PRO A 305 -3.29 -28.61 14.42
CA PRO A 305 -2.72 -27.26 14.32
C PRO A 305 -1.98 -26.75 15.57
N ARG A 306 -1.73 -27.62 16.55
CA ARG A 306 -1.07 -27.29 17.81
C ARG A 306 0.27 -26.60 17.51
N GLY A 307 0.40 -25.33 17.87
CA GLY A 307 1.65 -24.57 17.75
C GLY A 307 1.61 -23.39 16.78
N ARG A 308 0.57 -23.22 15.96
CA ARG A 308 0.38 -22.01 15.13
C ARG A 308 -0.51 -20.99 15.84
N PRO A 309 -0.30 -19.66 15.66
CA PRO A 309 -1.32 -18.67 16.01
C PRO A 309 -2.64 -19.01 15.31
N MET A 310 -3.70 -19.20 16.10
CA MET A 310 -5.04 -19.49 15.60
C MET A 310 -6.02 -18.42 16.07
N GLY A 311 -7.02 -18.16 15.25
CA GLY A 311 -8.16 -17.37 15.63
C GLY A 311 -9.40 -17.81 14.88
N THR A 312 -10.55 -17.40 15.39
CA THR A 312 -11.84 -17.77 14.81
C THR A 312 -12.60 -16.51 14.46
N LYS A 313 -13.26 -16.48 13.30
CA LYS A 313 -14.27 -15.48 12.95
C LYS A 313 -15.64 -16.14 12.98
N ILE A 314 -16.53 -15.63 13.81
CA ILE A 314 -17.92 -16.06 13.93
C ILE A 314 -18.78 -14.94 13.37
N PHE A 315 -19.71 -15.29 12.49
CA PHE A 315 -20.71 -14.37 11.96
C PHE A 315 -22.08 -14.78 12.47
N LEU A 316 -22.82 -13.84 13.02
CA LEU A 316 -24.18 -14.03 13.55
C LEU A 316 -25.16 -13.10 12.84
N ALA A 317 -26.22 -13.68 12.27
CA ALA A 317 -27.34 -12.95 11.67
C ALA A 317 -28.68 -13.53 12.16
N GLU A 318 -29.48 -12.69 12.81
CA GLU A 318 -30.79 -13.03 13.40
C GLU A 318 -31.78 -11.88 13.16
N PRO A 319 -33.10 -12.10 13.39
CA PRO A 319 -34.08 -11.02 13.32
C PRO A 319 -33.79 -9.89 14.32
N LYS A 320 -33.89 -8.65 13.82
CA LYS A 320 -33.68 -7.39 14.56
C LYS A 320 -34.39 -7.35 15.92
N GLY A 321 -33.71 -6.80 16.92
CA GLY A 321 -34.27 -6.45 18.23
C GLY A 321 -34.29 -7.60 19.23
N ARG A 322 -33.82 -8.79 18.83
CA ARG A 322 -33.66 -9.93 19.73
C ARG A 322 -32.41 -9.75 20.59
N THR A 323 -32.58 -9.86 21.90
CA THR A 323 -31.47 -10.00 22.84
C THR A 323 -31.10 -11.47 22.97
N ILE A 324 -29.81 -11.76 22.86
CA ILE A 324 -29.27 -13.11 23.00
C ILE A 324 -28.13 -13.12 24.02
N ASP A 325 -28.07 -14.21 24.78
CA ASP A 325 -26.92 -14.55 25.61
C ASP A 325 -26.02 -15.50 24.82
N ILE A 326 -24.77 -15.10 24.62
CA ILE A 326 -23.78 -15.90 23.89
C ILE A 326 -22.73 -16.39 24.86
N GLU A 327 -22.36 -17.65 24.70
CA GLU A 327 -21.25 -18.27 25.37
C GLU A 327 -20.30 -18.90 24.35
N LEU A 328 -19.01 -18.61 24.50
CA LEU A 328 -17.92 -19.22 23.73
C LEU A 328 -17.02 -20.00 24.67
N LEU A 329 -16.81 -21.28 24.39
CA LEU A 329 -15.77 -22.07 25.03
C LEU A 329 -14.52 -22.03 24.15
N ILE A 330 -13.44 -21.44 24.65
CA ILE A 330 -12.23 -21.18 23.88
C ILE A 330 -11.03 -21.86 24.53
N GLU A 331 -10.34 -22.69 23.75
CA GLU A 331 -9.04 -23.24 24.12
C GLU A 331 -7.92 -22.28 23.68
N PRO A 332 -6.95 -21.94 24.55
CA PRO A 332 -5.85 -21.08 24.20
C PRO A 332 -4.97 -21.62 23.09
N SER A 333 -4.51 -20.74 22.19
CA SER A 333 -3.46 -21.08 21.23
C SER A 333 -2.11 -21.09 21.92
N ILE A 334 -1.57 -22.26 22.24
CA ILE A 334 -0.21 -22.39 22.77
C ILE A 334 0.75 -22.57 21.60
N ARG A 335 1.54 -21.54 21.30
CA ARG A 335 2.63 -21.61 20.31
C ARG A 335 3.86 -22.26 20.95
N ILE A 336 4.02 -23.56 20.73
CA ILE A 336 5.30 -24.24 20.90
C ILE A 336 5.87 -24.40 19.49
N ASP A 337 7.09 -23.92 19.26
CA ASP A 337 7.76 -24.10 17.98
C ASP A 337 7.76 -25.59 17.57
N ARG A 338 7.50 -25.85 16.28
CA ARG A 338 7.36 -27.21 15.75
C ARG A 338 8.64 -28.02 15.95
N GLY A 339 9.81 -27.37 15.82
CA GLY A 339 11.12 -27.95 16.09
C GLY A 339 11.27 -28.31 17.56
N LEU A 340 10.96 -27.37 18.46
CA LEU A 340 11.02 -27.62 19.92
C LEU A 340 10.09 -28.77 20.36
N ARG A 341 8.85 -28.82 19.86
CA ARG A 341 7.95 -29.93 20.20
C ARG A 341 8.47 -31.27 19.68
N ARG A 342 8.92 -31.32 18.42
CA ARG A 342 9.50 -32.55 17.85
C ARG A 342 10.71 -33.01 18.65
N TYR A 343 11.58 -32.08 19.03
CA TYR A 343 12.73 -32.35 19.87
C TYR A 343 12.34 -32.94 21.23
N LEU A 344 11.38 -32.31 21.94
CA LEU A 344 10.90 -32.81 23.24
C LEU A 344 10.23 -34.19 23.12
N ALA A 345 9.45 -34.43 22.06
CA ALA A 345 8.83 -35.73 21.80
C ALA A 345 9.85 -36.83 21.44
N ALA A 346 10.85 -36.50 20.61
CA ALA A 346 11.95 -37.40 20.28
C ALA A 346 12.76 -37.78 21.52
N ARG A 347 12.98 -36.83 22.42
CA ARG A 347 13.66 -37.05 23.71
C ARG A 347 12.87 -37.94 24.66
N GLN A 348 11.54 -37.81 24.73
CA GLN A 348 10.69 -38.76 25.45
C GLN A 348 10.84 -40.20 24.92
N ASN A 349 11.12 -40.34 23.62
CA ASN A 349 11.36 -41.62 22.96
C ASN A 349 12.84 -42.06 22.93
N GLY A 350 13.73 -41.37 23.66
CA GLY A 350 15.14 -41.76 23.82
C GLY A 350 16.07 -41.42 22.65
N ALA A 351 15.69 -40.52 21.75
CA ALA A 351 16.56 -40.06 20.65
C ALA A 351 17.76 -39.24 21.16
N PRO A 352 18.95 -39.36 20.54
CA PRO A 352 20.14 -38.56 20.89
C PRO A 352 20.05 -37.10 20.42
N ASP A 353 20.73 -36.20 21.12
CA ASP A 353 20.80 -34.77 20.78
C ASP A 353 21.57 -34.52 19.47
N VAL A 354 21.10 -33.60 18.64
CA VAL A 354 21.82 -33.07 17.48
C VAL A 354 22.42 -31.71 17.86
N PRO A 355 23.76 -31.57 17.93
CA PRO A 355 24.39 -30.31 18.30
C PRO A 355 24.13 -29.19 17.29
N GLY A 356 23.84 -27.98 17.77
CA GLY A 356 23.71 -26.76 16.96
C GLY A 356 22.31 -26.50 16.36
N GLU A 357 21.33 -27.37 16.62
CA GLU A 357 19.95 -27.14 16.21
C GLU A 357 19.28 -26.10 17.14
N LYS A 358 18.69 -25.05 16.54
CA LYS A 358 18.08 -23.94 17.27
C LYS A 358 16.58 -23.88 17.04
N VAL A 359 15.84 -23.54 18.08
CA VAL A 359 14.46 -23.07 17.99
C VAL A 359 14.45 -21.55 17.93
N SER A 360 13.66 -20.99 17.01
CA SER A 360 13.40 -19.56 16.94
C SER A 360 11.97 -19.26 17.39
N LEU A 361 11.83 -18.49 18.46
CA LEU A 361 10.57 -17.99 18.99
C LEU A 361 10.50 -16.49 18.71
N GLY A 362 9.56 -16.03 17.90
CA GLY A 362 9.42 -14.60 17.59
C GLY A 362 8.02 -14.11 17.88
N PHE A 363 7.88 -13.13 18.77
CA PHE A 363 6.59 -12.50 19.06
C PHE A 363 6.70 -10.98 19.04
N GLY A 364 5.77 -10.35 18.33
CA GLY A 364 5.83 -8.91 18.08
C GLY A 364 7.16 -8.52 17.44
N ARG A 365 7.93 -7.66 18.12
CA ARG A 365 9.23 -7.15 17.65
C ARG A 365 10.43 -7.92 18.17
N ILE A 366 10.28 -8.88 19.09
CA ILE A 366 11.42 -9.59 19.68
C ILE A 366 11.48 -11.03 19.14
N ARG A 367 12.64 -11.43 18.64
CA ARG A 367 12.98 -12.81 18.31
C ARG A 367 13.98 -13.37 19.30
N VAL A 368 13.77 -14.63 19.65
CA VAL A 368 14.62 -15.38 20.57
C VAL A 368 15.01 -16.69 19.91
N ALA A 369 16.30 -16.87 19.65
CA ALA A 369 16.84 -18.09 19.07
C ALA A 369 17.62 -18.88 20.13
N CYS A 370 17.11 -20.03 20.55
CA CYS A 370 17.69 -20.86 21.61
C CYS A 370 18.18 -22.21 21.08
N ASP A 371 19.30 -22.70 21.62
CA ASP A 371 19.74 -24.08 21.39
C ASP A 371 18.74 -25.10 21.97
N LEU A 372 18.32 -26.09 21.16
CA LEU A 372 17.32 -27.09 21.55
C LEU A 372 17.79 -27.98 22.72
N SER A 373 19.08 -28.31 22.77
CA SER A 373 19.68 -29.18 23.79
C SER A 373 19.54 -28.66 25.22
N GLY A 374 19.30 -27.36 25.39
CA GLY A 374 19.17 -26.78 26.72
C GLY A 374 17.76 -26.82 27.31
N PHE A 375 16.74 -27.29 26.59
CA PHE A 375 15.39 -27.46 27.13
C PHE A 375 15.27 -28.76 27.93
N ALA A 376 15.13 -28.65 29.26
CA ALA A 376 15.03 -29.78 30.18
C ALA A 376 14.04 -29.48 31.32
N VAL A 377 13.04 -30.35 31.51
CA VAL A 377 12.00 -30.22 32.55
C VAL A 377 12.64 -30.04 33.93
N GLY A 378 12.16 -29.02 34.69
CA GLY A 378 12.62 -28.73 36.05
C GLY A 378 13.95 -27.99 36.16
N LYS A 379 14.56 -27.56 35.05
CA LYS A 379 15.77 -26.71 35.03
C LYS A 379 15.46 -25.32 34.48
N SER A 380 15.89 -24.29 35.22
CA SER A 380 15.83 -22.89 34.78
C SER A 380 17.23 -22.30 34.58
N ALA A 381 17.41 -21.48 33.56
CA ALA A 381 18.66 -20.74 33.29
C ALA A 381 18.34 -19.28 32.93
N ARG A 382 19.28 -18.35 33.17
CA ARG A 382 19.09 -16.92 32.87
C ARG A 382 20.31 -16.31 32.18
N GLY A 383 20.07 -15.40 31.24
CA GLY A 383 21.13 -14.74 30.49
C GLY A 383 21.59 -15.53 29.26
N ARG A 384 22.17 -14.82 28.28
CA ARG A 384 22.48 -15.37 26.95
C ARG A 384 23.39 -16.60 27.01
N SER A 385 24.43 -16.56 27.85
CA SER A 385 25.43 -17.65 27.99
C SER A 385 24.85 -18.92 28.61
N GLU A 386 24.04 -18.79 29.67
CA GLU A 386 23.49 -19.96 30.39
C GLU A 386 22.26 -20.55 29.70
N THR A 387 21.48 -19.71 29.02
CA THR A 387 20.32 -20.15 28.26
C THR A 387 20.67 -20.64 26.87
N GLY A 388 21.82 -20.27 26.29
CA GLY A 388 22.09 -20.53 24.87
C GLY A 388 21.09 -19.83 23.94
N CYS A 389 20.42 -18.78 24.43
CA CYS A 389 19.43 -18.00 23.69
C CYS A 389 20.01 -16.66 23.26
N ASN A 390 19.81 -16.29 22.00
CA ASN A 390 20.08 -14.96 21.47
C ASN A 390 18.78 -14.16 21.31
N LEU A 391 18.85 -12.86 21.56
CA LEU A 391 17.74 -11.92 21.40
C LEU A 391 18.04 -11.02 20.21
N ASP A 392 17.09 -10.87 19.31
CA ASP A 392 17.17 -9.97 18.16
C ASP A 392 15.90 -9.11 18.07
N TRP A 393 16.05 -7.84 17.71
CA TRP A 393 14.93 -6.96 17.41
C TRP A 393 14.57 -7.01 15.93
N ASN A 394 13.31 -7.34 15.63
CA ASN A 394 12.81 -7.55 14.28
C ASN A 394 12.37 -6.21 13.64
N VAL A 395 13.30 -5.53 12.96
CA VAL A 395 13.02 -4.37 12.11
C VAL A 395 12.99 -4.79 10.63
N PRO A 396 11.97 -4.44 9.85
CA PRO A 396 12.10 -4.35 8.41
C PRO A 396 13.09 -3.21 8.06
N ASP A 397 14.14 -3.50 7.29
CA ASP A 397 15.36 -2.69 7.06
C ASP A 397 15.22 -1.23 6.60
N ASN A 398 14.01 -0.66 6.53
CA ASN A 398 13.74 0.50 5.69
C ASN A 398 12.89 1.60 6.35
N GLN A 399 12.53 1.49 7.62
CA GLN A 399 11.53 2.38 8.21
C GLN A 399 12.08 3.35 9.27
N ARG A 400 12.67 4.49 8.85
CA ARG A 400 12.97 5.66 9.71
C ARG A 400 12.14 6.86 9.24
N VAL A 401 11.35 7.49 10.11
CA VAL A 401 10.70 8.79 9.85
C VAL A 401 10.81 9.70 11.07
N GLU A 402 11.72 10.66 11.05
CA GLU A 402 11.85 11.66 12.11
C GLU A 402 10.53 12.42 12.32
N ARG A 403 10.10 12.61 13.57
CA ARG A 403 8.98 13.51 13.90
C ARG A 403 9.54 14.94 13.91
N GLN A 404 9.21 15.76 12.92
CA GLN A 404 9.58 17.18 12.91
C GLN A 404 8.38 18.10 13.15
N SER A 405 8.61 19.13 13.97
CA SER A 405 7.82 20.35 14.19
C SER A 405 6.41 20.23 14.80
N GLU A 406 5.85 21.40 15.17
CA GLU A 406 4.50 21.55 15.73
C GLU A 406 3.42 21.07 14.75
N PRO A 407 2.42 20.30 15.22
CA PRO A 407 1.41 19.71 14.34
C PRO A 407 0.56 20.78 13.64
N LEU A 408 0.21 20.52 12.38
CA LEU A 408 -0.81 21.27 11.65
C LEU A 408 -2.16 21.17 12.36
N THR A 409 -2.85 22.29 12.53
CA THR A 409 -4.15 22.37 13.19
C THR A 409 -5.03 23.37 12.49
N GLY A 410 -6.27 23.02 12.12
CA GLY A 410 -7.16 23.89 11.37
C GLY A 410 -6.72 24.08 9.92
N LEU A 411 -6.22 23.03 9.27
CA LEU A 411 -5.84 23.08 7.85
C LEU A 411 -7.10 23.14 6.99
N GLU A 412 -7.15 24.08 6.06
CA GLU A 412 -8.28 24.26 5.15
C GLU A 412 -7.85 24.04 3.69
N LEU A 413 -8.80 23.62 2.87
CA LEU A 413 -8.68 23.46 1.43
C LEU A 413 -9.75 24.32 0.75
N ALA A 414 -9.35 25.49 0.24
CA ALA A 414 -10.29 26.47 -0.34
C ALA A 414 -11.48 26.79 0.60
N GLY A 415 -11.21 27.00 1.89
CA GLY A 415 -12.23 27.25 2.93
C GLY A 415 -12.96 26.01 3.44
N LEU A 416 -12.68 24.84 2.87
CA LEU A 416 -13.15 23.57 3.41
C LEU A 416 -12.24 23.12 4.56
N PRO A 417 -12.74 22.89 5.78
CA PRO A 417 -11.91 22.35 6.85
C PRO A 417 -11.48 20.93 6.51
N VAL A 418 -10.18 20.69 6.41
CA VAL A 418 -9.57 19.38 6.12
C VAL A 418 -9.00 18.74 7.38
N LEU A 419 -8.26 19.54 8.17
CA LEU A 419 -7.89 19.18 9.52
C LEU A 419 -8.59 20.10 10.51
N ASP A 420 -9.10 19.55 11.60
CA ASP A 420 -9.70 20.33 12.67
C ASP A 420 -8.67 21.05 13.55
N SER A 421 -9.14 21.83 14.53
CA SER A 421 -8.31 22.56 15.49
C SER A 421 -7.34 21.70 16.33
N GLN A 422 -7.52 20.38 16.34
CA GLN A 422 -6.68 19.39 17.00
C GLN A 422 -5.80 18.59 16.03
N GLY A 423 -5.94 18.81 14.72
CA GLY A 423 -5.12 18.19 13.67
C GLY A 423 -5.66 16.85 13.14
N ALA A 424 -6.90 16.46 13.47
CA ALA A 424 -7.50 15.24 12.92
C ALA A 424 -8.27 15.50 11.62
N LEU A 425 -8.42 14.47 10.79
CA LEU A 425 -9.12 14.56 9.50
C LEU A 425 -10.62 14.79 9.71
N THR A 426 -11.18 15.77 9.00
CA THR A 426 -12.61 16.08 9.08
C THR A 426 -13.45 15.08 8.30
N GLN A 427 -14.74 14.94 8.66
CA GLN A 427 -15.67 14.06 7.94
C GLN A 427 -15.81 14.46 6.47
N LYS A 428 -15.83 15.76 6.16
CA LYS A 428 -15.98 16.23 4.79
C LYS A 428 -14.72 15.93 3.95
N ALA A 429 -13.52 16.05 4.51
CA ALA A 429 -12.29 15.62 3.85
C ALA A 429 -12.26 14.10 3.62
N PHE A 430 -12.76 13.31 4.58
CA PHE A 430 -12.93 11.86 4.42
C PHE A 430 -13.89 11.52 3.28
N GLN A 431 -15.02 12.23 3.17
CA GLN A 431 -15.99 12.06 2.07
C GLN A 431 -15.43 12.46 0.70
N LEU A 432 -14.50 13.42 0.65
CA LEU A 432 -13.74 13.75 -0.57
C LEU A 432 -12.63 12.74 -0.89
N GLY A 433 -12.54 11.64 -0.14
CA GLY A 433 -11.58 10.58 -0.35
C GLY A 433 -10.13 10.96 0.01
N LEU A 434 -9.94 11.98 0.85
CA LEU A 434 -8.61 12.46 1.25
C LEU A 434 -7.98 11.61 2.36
N GLY A 435 -8.74 10.73 3.01
CA GLY A 435 -8.21 9.87 4.08
C GLY A 435 -7.10 8.95 3.61
N GLY A 436 -7.14 8.49 2.35
CA GLY A 436 -6.05 7.71 1.76
C GLY A 436 -4.74 8.50 1.67
N LEU A 437 -4.78 9.78 1.31
CA LEU A 437 -3.59 10.64 1.15
C LEU A 437 -3.13 11.23 2.48
N LEU A 438 -4.02 11.97 3.14
CA LEU A 438 -3.73 12.74 4.35
C LEU A 438 -3.68 11.86 5.59
N GLY A 439 -4.09 10.60 5.49
CA GLY A 439 -4.27 9.75 6.65
C GLY A 439 -5.43 10.22 7.52
N LEU A 440 -5.40 9.85 8.79
CA LEU A 440 -6.41 10.25 9.78
C LEU A 440 -6.10 11.57 10.51
N GLY A 441 -5.01 12.25 10.15
CA GLY A 441 -4.58 13.51 10.74
C GLY A 441 -3.08 13.55 11.06
N THR A 442 -2.64 14.60 11.75
CA THR A 442 -1.21 14.81 12.08
C THR A 442 -0.63 13.78 13.04
N GLY A 443 -1.46 13.11 13.84
CA GLY A 443 -1.03 11.99 14.69
C GLY A 443 -1.00 10.65 13.98
N ASP A 444 -1.48 10.58 12.73
CA ASP A 444 -1.38 9.38 11.90
C ASP A 444 0.05 9.25 11.37
N SER A 445 0.93 8.70 12.21
CA SER A 445 2.37 8.67 12.03
C SER A 445 2.78 8.19 10.64
N GLY A 446 3.50 9.05 9.93
CA GLY A 446 3.96 8.78 8.58
C GLY A 446 2.93 8.99 7.49
N SER A 447 1.73 9.52 7.73
CA SER A 447 0.82 10.04 6.68
C SER A 447 1.34 11.33 6.04
N VAL A 448 0.70 11.84 4.99
CA VAL A 448 1.04 13.16 4.43
C VAL A 448 0.72 14.28 5.42
N ALA A 449 -0.40 14.22 6.14
CA ALA A 449 -0.73 15.25 7.14
C ALA A 449 0.30 15.29 8.28
N ALA A 450 0.89 14.16 8.64
CA ALA A 450 1.97 14.07 9.62
C ALA A 450 3.34 14.52 9.07
N ALA A 451 3.54 14.47 7.75
CA ALA A 451 4.79 14.87 7.11
C ALA A 451 4.84 16.37 6.81
N LEU A 452 3.69 16.99 6.52
CA LEU A 452 3.60 18.42 6.26
C LEU A 452 3.86 19.23 7.53
N THR A 453 4.62 20.31 7.39
CA THR A 453 4.95 21.23 8.47
C THR A 453 4.31 22.59 8.22
N ARG A 454 4.30 23.45 9.23
CA ARG A 454 3.98 24.87 9.05
C ARG A 454 5.00 25.52 8.12
N THR A 455 4.59 26.59 7.44
CA THR A 455 5.48 27.45 6.65
C THR A 455 6.50 28.15 7.54
N GLU A 456 7.51 28.81 6.97
CA GLU A 456 8.49 29.61 7.73
C GLU A 456 7.84 30.69 8.61
N GLU A 457 6.66 31.18 8.21
CA GLU A 457 5.85 32.14 8.96
C GLU A 457 5.03 31.53 10.12
N GLY A 458 5.15 30.21 10.35
CA GLY A 458 4.39 29.49 11.39
C GLY A 458 2.91 29.29 11.06
N LYS A 459 2.50 29.45 9.80
CA LYS A 459 1.12 29.21 9.33
C LYS A 459 0.97 27.80 8.76
N ASN A 460 -0.26 27.28 8.73
CA ASN A 460 -0.53 26.06 7.96
C ASN A 460 -0.28 26.34 6.47
N PRO A 461 0.30 25.39 5.72
CA PRO A 461 0.48 25.55 4.29
C PRO A 461 -0.87 25.43 3.57
N SER A 462 -1.05 26.16 2.47
CA SER A 462 -2.13 25.89 1.53
C SER A 462 -1.86 24.59 0.78
N LEU A 463 -2.91 23.83 0.47
CA LEU A 463 -2.81 22.66 -0.40
C LEU A 463 -3.15 23.01 -1.85
N THR A 464 -2.48 22.38 -2.80
CA THR A 464 -2.69 22.57 -4.24
C THR A 464 -3.94 21.88 -4.81
N LEU A 465 -4.58 21.02 -4.01
CA LEU A 465 -5.78 20.29 -4.40
C LEU A 465 -6.94 21.27 -4.70
N ILE A 466 -7.79 20.91 -5.66
CA ILE A 466 -9.02 21.65 -5.97
C ILE A 466 -10.19 20.76 -5.54
N PRO A 467 -11.02 21.17 -4.56
CA PRO A 467 -12.12 20.34 -4.05
C PRO A 467 -13.06 19.81 -5.15
N ASP A 468 -13.39 20.66 -6.12
CA ASP A 468 -14.24 20.30 -7.25
C ASP A 468 -13.60 19.20 -8.14
N TYR A 469 -12.31 19.35 -8.46
CA TYR A 469 -11.59 18.34 -9.24
C TYR A 469 -11.47 17.02 -8.45
N GLN A 470 -11.25 17.10 -7.15
CA GLN A 470 -11.18 15.93 -6.27
C GLN A 470 -12.51 15.17 -6.25
N GLU A 471 -13.63 15.89 -6.11
CA GLU A 471 -14.98 15.33 -6.11
C GLU A 471 -15.31 14.66 -7.46
N LYS A 472 -15.05 15.36 -8.58
CA LYS A 472 -15.25 14.81 -9.93
C LYS A 472 -14.35 13.62 -10.23
N ALA A 473 -13.10 13.64 -9.77
CA ALA A 473 -12.17 12.53 -9.92
C ALA A 473 -12.66 11.28 -9.15
N LEU A 474 -13.13 11.45 -7.91
CA LEU A 474 -13.70 10.36 -7.13
C LEU A 474 -15.00 9.83 -7.77
N ALA A 475 -15.90 10.72 -8.21
CA ALA A 475 -17.14 10.33 -8.88
C ALA A 475 -16.89 9.53 -10.17
N ALA A 476 -15.92 9.96 -10.99
CA ALA A 476 -15.53 9.25 -12.21
C ALA A 476 -14.98 7.84 -11.92
N LEU A 477 -14.24 7.68 -10.80
CA LEU A 477 -13.80 6.36 -10.33
C LEU A 477 -15.00 5.52 -9.90
N GLU A 478 -15.87 6.03 -9.02
CA GLU A 478 -17.02 5.29 -8.49
C GLU A 478 -17.98 4.82 -9.58
N GLN A 479 -18.26 5.68 -10.56
CA GLN A 479 -19.14 5.35 -11.70
C GLN A 479 -18.61 4.19 -12.55
N ASN A 480 -17.29 4.06 -12.66
CA ASN A 480 -16.63 3.08 -13.53
C ASN A 480 -15.99 1.92 -12.75
N TYR A 481 -16.04 1.96 -11.42
CA TYR A 481 -15.53 0.93 -10.53
C TYR A 481 -16.64 -0.07 -10.20
N THR A 482 -16.58 -1.25 -10.83
CA THR A 482 -17.50 -2.36 -10.56
C THR A 482 -16.75 -3.55 -9.97
N CYS A 483 -17.08 -3.94 -8.74
CA CYS A 483 -16.64 -5.22 -8.21
C CYS A 483 -17.45 -6.37 -8.85
N PRO A 484 -16.84 -7.53 -9.14
CA PRO A 484 -17.59 -8.71 -9.55
C PRO A 484 -18.56 -9.20 -8.46
N ASN A 485 -19.72 -9.72 -8.86
CA ASN A 485 -20.64 -10.58 -8.06
C ASN A 485 -21.19 -10.05 -6.72
N ASP A 486 -21.60 -8.79 -6.62
CA ASP A 486 -22.20 -8.23 -5.38
C ASP A 486 -21.28 -8.37 -4.14
N GLU A 487 -19.98 -8.64 -4.34
CA GLU A 487 -18.99 -8.69 -3.27
C GLU A 487 -18.80 -7.28 -2.71
N GLU A 488 -18.84 -7.15 -1.38
CA GLU A 488 -18.75 -5.88 -0.67
C GLU A 488 -17.40 -5.15 -0.87
N ARG A 489 -16.40 -5.82 -1.47
CA ARG A 489 -15.09 -5.29 -1.91
C ARG A 489 -14.30 -6.29 -2.78
N CYS A 490 -13.80 -5.81 -3.92
CA CYS A 490 -12.92 -6.54 -4.82
C CYS A 490 -11.43 -6.24 -4.53
N ALA A 491 -10.52 -7.17 -4.87
CA ALA A 491 -9.07 -6.94 -4.80
C ALA A 491 -8.58 -5.93 -5.86
N ARG A 492 -9.50 -5.44 -6.71
CA ARG A 492 -9.31 -4.33 -7.66
C ARG A 492 -9.17 -3.00 -6.94
N ARG A 493 -8.26 -2.19 -7.47
CA ARG A 493 -8.02 -0.80 -7.11
C ARG A 493 -8.19 0.06 -8.34
N ALA A 494 -8.63 1.28 -8.14
CA ALA A 494 -8.68 2.28 -9.19
C ALA A 494 -8.15 3.60 -8.67
N ASP A 495 -7.39 4.32 -9.49
CA ASP A 495 -6.71 5.55 -9.11
C ASP A 495 -6.81 6.56 -10.23
N LEU A 496 -6.95 7.83 -9.88
CA LEU A 496 -6.87 8.96 -10.80
C LEU A 496 -6.09 10.10 -10.16
N VAL A 497 -5.00 10.51 -10.79
CA VAL A 497 -4.18 11.66 -10.39
C VAL A 497 -4.29 12.73 -11.46
N ILE A 498 -4.48 13.99 -11.05
CA ILE A 498 -4.48 15.17 -11.90
C ILE A 498 -3.42 16.15 -11.39
N LEU A 499 -2.53 16.57 -12.28
CA LEU A 499 -1.51 17.59 -12.04
C LEU A 499 -1.76 18.80 -12.92
N ASP A 500 -1.38 19.98 -12.44
CA ASP A 500 -1.15 21.12 -13.31
C ASP A 500 0.06 20.83 -14.21
N ALA A 501 -0.04 21.21 -15.48
CA ALA A 501 1.01 21.07 -16.48
C ALA A 501 1.26 22.39 -17.24
N GLY A 502 0.92 23.52 -16.64
CA GLY A 502 1.06 24.86 -17.20
C GLY A 502 1.91 25.79 -16.34
N GLY A 503 2.60 26.73 -16.98
CA GLY A 503 3.25 27.85 -16.32
C GLY A 503 4.27 27.47 -15.23
N GLU A 504 4.30 28.27 -14.17
CA GLU A 504 5.15 28.07 -13.00
C GLU A 504 4.56 27.11 -11.96
N ASP A 505 3.27 26.78 -12.11
CA ASP A 505 2.50 25.90 -11.23
C ASP A 505 2.56 24.43 -11.67
N ALA A 506 3.22 24.14 -12.79
CA ALA A 506 3.39 22.79 -13.30
C ALA A 506 3.91 21.85 -12.21
N GLY A 507 3.16 20.77 -11.95
CA GLY A 507 3.43 19.84 -10.88
C GLY A 507 2.49 19.96 -9.67
N ASN A 508 1.76 21.05 -9.52
CA ASN A 508 0.74 21.17 -8.48
C ASN A 508 -0.27 20.02 -8.57
N VAL A 509 -0.46 19.27 -7.49
CA VAL A 509 -1.40 18.15 -7.42
C VAL A 509 -2.82 18.70 -7.24
N LEU A 510 -3.62 18.66 -8.30
CA LEU A 510 -4.96 19.24 -8.32
C LEU A 510 -6.03 18.25 -7.83
N ALA A 511 -5.84 16.95 -8.09
CA ALA A 511 -6.67 15.88 -7.56
C ALA A 511 -5.90 14.57 -7.44
N ILE A 512 -6.27 13.76 -6.45
CA ILE A 512 -5.69 12.44 -6.21
C ILE A 512 -6.73 11.55 -5.54
N ALA A 513 -7.41 10.75 -6.36
CA ALA A 513 -8.48 9.87 -5.94
C ALA A 513 -8.04 8.41 -6.07
N SER A 514 -8.47 7.58 -5.11
CA SER A 514 -8.21 6.14 -5.08
C SER A 514 -9.45 5.39 -4.60
N LEU A 515 -9.63 4.16 -5.10
CA LEU A 515 -10.59 3.19 -4.59
C LEU A 515 -9.87 1.86 -4.29
N PRO A 516 -10.26 1.14 -3.24
CA PRO A 516 -11.29 1.52 -2.25
C PRO A 516 -10.83 2.63 -1.29
N GLN A 517 -11.77 3.46 -0.83
CA GLN A 517 -11.54 4.44 0.24
C GLN A 517 -11.56 3.77 1.63
N PRO A 518 -10.96 4.37 2.69
CA PRO A 518 -11.14 3.89 4.06
C PRO A 518 -12.62 3.83 4.43
N ARG A 519 -13.02 2.84 5.24
CA ARG A 519 -14.38 2.72 5.77
C ARG A 519 -14.51 3.49 7.06
N THR A 520 -15.67 4.07 7.29
CA THR A 520 -16.04 4.65 8.58
C THR A 520 -16.06 3.58 9.67
N GLY A 521 -15.41 3.84 10.80
CA GLY A 521 -15.46 2.99 11.98
C GLY A 521 -14.42 1.89 12.03
N MET A 522 -13.41 1.89 11.15
CA MET A 522 -12.30 0.94 11.27
C MET A 522 -11.65 1.04 12.66
N SER A 523 -11.35 -0.11 13.29
CA SER A 523 -10.68 -0.09 14.60
C SER A 523 -9.22 0.33 14.45
N SER A 524 -8.67 1.03 15.43
CA SER A 524 -7.25 1.40 15.43
C SER A 524 -6.33 0.19 15.27
N TRP A 525 -6.69 -0.93 15.90
CA TRP A 525 -5.94 -2.17 15.79
C TRP A 525 -5.97 -2.73 14.37
N ASP A 526 -7.11 -2.71 13.67
CA ASP A 526 -7.21 -3.16 12.27
C ASP A 526 -6.34 -2.29 11.36
N ILE A 527 -6.41 -0.97 11.51
CA ILE A 527 -5.62 -0.01 10.72
C ILE A 527 -4.12 -0.25 10.91
N GLU A 528 -3.66 -0.24 12.16
CA GLU A 528 -2.25 -0.42 12.49
C GLU A 528 -1.74 -1.80 12.02
N THR A 529 -2.53 -2.84 12.22
CA THR A 529 -2.19 -4.20 11.80
C THR A 529 -2.08 -4.33 10.29
N LEU A 530 -3.06 -3.80 9.54
CA LEU A 530 -3.03 -3.82 8.07
C LEU A 530 -1.85 -3.01 7.55
N GLU A 531 -1.58 -1.83 8.08
CA GLU A 531 -0.42 -1.02 7.67
C GLU A 531 0.91 -1.73 7.92
N LEU A 532 1.07 -2.37 9.07
CA LEU A 532 2.34 -2.99 9.45
C LEU A 532 2.62 -4.29 8.71
N THR A 533 1.58 -5.07 8.40
CA THR A 533 1.74 -6.45 7.96
C THR A 533 1.24 -6.71 6.54
N ALA A 534 0.34 -5.87 6.05
CA ALA A 534 -0.28 -5.99 4.75
C ALA A 534 -0.58 -4.59 4.18
N SER A 535 0.43 -3.71 4.14
CA SER A 535 0.26 -2.30 3.74
C SER A 535 -0.41 -2.14 2.38
N ALA A 536 -0.21 -3.09 1.47
CA ALA A 536 -0.97 -3.15 0.23
C ALA A 536 -2.48 -3.19 0.52
N LYS A 537 -2.98 -4.01 1.44
CA LYS A 537 -4.42 -4.15 1.77
C LYS A 537 -4.98 -3.00 2.59
N SER A 538 -4.14 -2.19 3.25
CA SER A 538 -4.65 -1.07 4.04
C SER A 538 -5.34 -0.03 3.13
N PRO A 539 -6.54 0.45 3.48
CA PRO A 539 -7.20 1.50 2.72
C PRO A 539 -6.63 2.91 2.97
N LEU A 540 -5.69 3.07 3.92
CA LEU A 540 -4.91 4.30 4.15
C LEU A 540 -3.57 4.32 3.39
N ALA A 541 -3.41 3.41 2.44
CA ALA A 541 -2.17 3.20 1.71
C ALA A 541 -1.91 4.23 0.60
N ALA A 542 -2.77 5.22 0.38
CA ALA A 542 -2.56 6.24 -0.65
C ALA A 542 -2.19 5.62 -2.03
N TYR A 543 -3.03 4.75 -2.58
CA TYR A 543 -2.65 3.92 -3.75
C TYR A 543 -2.22 4.72 -4.99
N ALA A 544 -2.74 5.93 -5.18
CA ALA A 544 -2.32 6.85 -6.23
C ALA A 544 -0.93 7.49 -5.96
N TRP A 545 -0.55 7.58 -4.69
CA TRP A 545 0.71 8.14 -4.19
C TRP A 545 1.82 7.08 -4.13
N ARG A 546 1.47 5.83 -3.83
CA ARG A 546 2.43 4.75 -3.53
C ARG A 546 2.25 3.52 -4.42
N ASN A 547 3.35 2.82 -4.65
CA ASN A 547 3.33 1.48 -5.20
C ASN A 547 3.78 0.44 -4.15
N TYR A 548 3.01 -0.63 -4.02
CA TYR A 548 3.23 -1.69 -3.03
C TYR A 548 3.49 -3.07 -3.65
N ASP A 549 3.06 -3.27 -4.90
CA ASP A 549 3.07 -4.58 -5.52
C ASP A 549 2.95 -4.48 -7.06
N LEU A 550 2.65 -5.61 -7.70
CA LEU A 550 2.50 -5.75 -9.14
C LEU A 550 1.43 -4.83 -9.74
N ARG A 551 0.49 -4.30 -8.93
CA ARG A 551 -0.53 -3.35 -9.42
C ARG A 551 0.11 -2.09 -9.98
N GLY A 552 1.25 -1.66 -9.46
CA GLY A 552 1.98 -0.49 -9.99
C GLY A 552 2.82 -0.75 -11.23
N THR A 553 2.71 -1.90 -11.89
CA THR A 553 3.40 -2.15 -13.15
C THR A 553 2.70 -1.36 -14.28
N PRO A 554 3.34 -0.31 -14.86
CA PRO A 554 2.70 0.63 -15.79
C PRO A 554 2.41 0.05 -17.18
N GLY A 555 3.09 -1.04 -17.55
CA GLY A 555 3.03 -1.60 -18.90
C GLY A 555 3.33 -0.55 -19.97
N SER A 556 2.61 -0.61 -21.09
CA SER A 556 2.86 0.26 -22.25
C SER A 556 2.74 1.78 -22.00
N ALA A 557 2.26 2.23 -20.84
CA ALA A 557 2.34 3.65 -20.46
C ALA A 557 3.80 4.10 -20.29
N PHE A 558 4.70 3.20 -19.86
CA PHE A 558 6.13 3.48 -19.67
C PHE A 558 6.92 3.68 -20.98
N LYS A 559 6.34 3.32 -22.13
CA LYS A 559 6.97 3.53 -23.45
C LYS A 559 7.30 4.99 -23.73
N LEU A 560 6.63 5.93 -23.05
CA LEU A 560 6.99 7.36 -23.07
C LEU A 560 8.41 7.59 -22.54
N VAL A 561 8.77 6.95 -21.43
CA VAL A 561 10.12 7.03 -20.83
C VAL A 561 11.15 6.36 -21.73
N THR A 562 10.81 5.20 -22.30
CA THR A 562 11.69 4.51 -23.27
C THR A 562 11.92 5.31 -24.54
N ALA A 563 10.90 6.02 -25.05
CA ALA A 563 11.04 6.97 -26.16
C ALA A 563 12.03 8.09 -25.83
N LEU A 564 11.85 8.73 -24.66
CA LEU A 564 12.69 9.85 -24.23
C LEU A 564 14.15 9.42 -24.00
N ALA A 565 14.37 8.25 -23.39
CA ALA A 565 15.69 7.64 -23.26
C ALA A 565 16.39 7.46 -24.61
N ALA A 566 15.67 6.97 -25.63
CA ALA A 566 16.21 6.81 -26.98
C ALA A 566 16.50 8.15 -27.67
N SER A 567 15.59 9.11 -27.54
CA SER A 567 15.78 10.47 -28.09
C SER A 567 16.98 11.16 -27.46
N GLN A 568 17.13 11.10 -26.13
CA GLN A 568 18.30 11.66 -25.44
C GLN A 568 19.59 10.95 -25.89
N HIS A 569 19.58 9.62 -26.01
CA HIS A 569 20.74 8.89 -26.53
C HIS A 569 21.17 9.38 -27.91
N VAL A 570 20.23 9.58 -28.85
CA VAL A 570 20.55 10.10 -30.19
C VAL A 570 21.12 11.52 -30.13
N LEU A 571 20.59 12.37 -29.24
CA LEU A 571 21.10 13.73 -29.05
C LEU A 571 22.52 13.73 -28.48
N ASP A 572 22.84 12.80 -27.59
CA ASP A 572 24.15 12.68 -26.96
C ASP A 572 25.18 12.04 -27.92
N SER A 573 24.82 10.93 -28.58
CA SER A 573 25.75 10.10 -29.36
C SER A 573 25.81 10.45 -30.85
N GLY A 574 24.75 11.05 -31.40
CA GLY A 574 24.60 11.26 -32.84
C GLY A 574 24.27 9.98 -33.64
N ASP A 575 23.75 8.94 -32.99
CA ASP A 575 23.38 7.67 -33.62
C ASP A 575 22.33 7.84 -34.73
N LYS A 576 22.80 7.77 -35.98
CA LYS A 576 21.97 7.94 -37.19
C LYS A 576 21.03 6.76 -37.47
N ALA A 577 21.37 5.56 -37.01
CA ALA A 577 20.51 4.40 -37.21
C ALA A 577 19.27 4.54 -36.32
N LEU A 578 19.46 4.80 -35.03
CA LEU A 578 18.35 5.02 -34.10
C LEU A 578 17.59 6.32 -34.42
N GLU A 579 18.26 7.40 -34.84
CA GLU A 579 17.60 8.62 -35.34
C GLU A 579 16.59 8.30 -36.45
N SER A 580 17.00 7.51 -37.44
CA SER A 580 16.16 7.13 -38.58
C SER A 580 14.96 6.28 -38.16
N VAL A 581 15.15 5.40 -37.17
CA VAL A 581 14.07 4.60 -36.58
C VAL A 581 13.09 5.47 -35.82
N LEU A 582 13.56 6.39 -34.97
CA LEU A 582 12.68 7.28 -34.19
C LEU A 582 11.88 8.23 -35.08
N LEU A 583 12.50 8.79 -36.13
CA LEU A 583 11.86 9.71 -37.08
C LEU A 583 11.00 9.00 -38.13
N GLY A 584 10.95 7.67 -38.12
CA GLY A 584 10.14 6.89 -39.06
C GLY A 584 10.61 6.97 -40.51
N THR A 585 11.89 7.25 -40.74
CA THR A 585 12.53 7.19 -42.06
C THR A 585 13.15 5.82 -42.34
N ALA A 586 13.32 4.98 -41.31
CA ALA A 586 13.69 3.59 -41.47
C ALA A 586 12.51 2.73 -41.94
N THR A 587 12.80 1.75 -42.80
CA THR A 587 11.85 0.71 -43.20
C THR A 587 11.64 -0.31 -42.09
N PRO A 588 10.52 -1.04 -42.05
CA PRO A 588 10.29 -2.11 -41.08
C PRO A 588 11.41 -3.17 -41.02
N LEU A 589 12.04 -3.46 -42.17
CA LEU A 589 13.16 -4.40 -42.24
C LEU A 589 14.42 -3.83 -41.57
N GLN A 590 14.73 -2.55 -41.78
CA GLN A 590 15.85 -1.88 -41.09
C GLN A 590 15.64 -1.82 -39.58
N ILE A 591 14.39 -1.63 -39.13
CA ILE A 591 14.04 -1.69 -37.70
C ILE A 591 14.27 -3.11 -37.16
N ALA A 592 13.84 -4.13 -37.90
CA ALA A 592 14.03 -5.52 -37.51
C ALA A 592 15.51 -5.89 -37.42
N ASP A 593 16.32 -5.47 -38.39
CA ASP A 593 17.76 -5.69 -38.40
C ASP A 593 18.44 -4.99 -37.22
N LEU A 594 18.10 -3.72 -36.95
CA LEU A 594 18.70 -2.96 -35.85
C LEU A 594 18.41 -3.58 -34.47
N PHE A 595 17.18 -4.07 -34.28
CA PHE A 595 16.74 -4.62 -33.00
C PHE A 595 16.87 -6.14 -32.88
N GLY A 596 17.29 -6.84 -33.93
CA GLY A 596 17.35 -8.31 -33.94
C GLY A 596 15.98 -8.99 -33.90
N ILE A 597 14.96 -8.38 -34.50
CA ILE A 597 13.62 -8.98 -34.61
C ILE A 597 13.64 -10.06 -35.70
N ALA A 598 13.11 -11.22 -35.38
CA ALA A 598 13.08 -12.39 -36.26
C ALA A 598 11.67 -12.90 -36.47
N ALA A 599 11.49 -13.73 -37.51
CA ALA A 599 10.28 -14.50 -37.65
C ALA A 599 10.30 -15.69 -36.70
N THR A 600 9.14 -16.05 -36.15
CA THR A 600 9.02 -17.32 -35.43
C THR A 600 7.64 -17.96 -35.60
N ARG A 601 7.60 -19.29 -35.51
CA ARG A 601 6.35 -20.03 -35.40
C ARG A 601 5.77 -19.82 -33.99
N PRO A 602 4.44 -19.66 -33.83
CA PRO A 602 3.85 -19.40 -32.53
C PRO A 602 4.18 -20.55 -31.56
N SER A 603 4.96 -20.26 -30.52
CA SER A 603 5.10 -21.14 -29.37
C SER A 603 4.50 -20.43 -28.15
N PHE A 604 3.66 -21.15 -27.41
CA PHE A 604 2.91 -20.62 -26.27
C PHE A 604 3.77 -20.38 -25.01
N ASN A 605 5.00 -20.90 -24.97
CA ASN A 605 5.77 -20.99 -23.73
C ASN A 605 6.98 -20.03 -23.67
N GLY A 606 7.00 -18.99 -24.52
CA GLY A 606 8.07 -17.99 -24.50
C GLY A 606 9.41 -18.44 -25.09
N ARG A 607 9.70 -19.73 -25.22
CA ARG A 607 10.87 -20.24 -25.97
C ARG A 607 10.55 -20.32 -27.45
N CYS A 608 11.36 -19.72 -28.31
CA CYS A 608 11.15 -19.80 -29.75
C CYS A 608 12.43 -20.18 -30.49
N LYS A 609 12.27 -20.75 -31.69
CA LYS A 609 13.35 -20.92 -32.66
C LYS A 609 13.20 -19.77 -33.66
N PRO A 610 14.02 -18.71 -33.58
CA PRO A 610 13.97 -17.63 -34.54
C PRO A 610 14.43 -18.11 -35.91
N ASP A 611 13.79 -17.60 -36.93
CA ASP A 611 14.18 -17.71 -38.32
C ASP A 611 14.60 -16.31 -38.79
N TYR A 612 15.91 -16.11 -38.89
CA TYR A 612 16.50 -14.85 -39.35
C TYR A 612 16.60 -14.78 -40.89
N GLU A 613 16.37 -15.90 -41.59
CA GLU A 613 16.38 -15.96 -43.05
C GLU A 613 15.05 -15.48 -43.64
N GLU A 614 13.97 -15.55 -42.88
CA GLU A 614 12.69 -14.95 -43.25
C GLU A 614 12.78 -13.41 -43.11
N ARG A 615 12.63 -12.72 -44.24
CA ARG A 615 12.79 -11.25 -44.37
C ARG A 615 11.48 -10.52 -44.61
N ASP A 616 10.35 -11.22 -44.58
CA ASP A 616 9.01 -10.62 -44.66
C ASP A 616 8.65 -9.90 -43.34
N PRO A 617 8.52 -8.56 -43.34
CA PRO A 617 8.24 -7.79 -42.12
C PRO A 617 6.88 -8.13 -41.47
N GLU A 618 5.94 -8.73 -42.20
CA GLU A 618 4.67 -9.21 -41.64
C GLU A 618 4.86 -10.44 -40.75
N LYS A 619 5.89 -11.25 -41.04
CA LYS A 619 6.21 -12.48 -40.31
C LYS A 619 7.25 -12.26 -39.20
N MET A 620 8.03 -11.18 -39.26
CA MET A 620 9.00 -10.77 -38.23
C MET A 620 8.30 -10.34 -36.93
N ASN A 621 7.89 -11.32 -36.14
CA ASN A 621 6.91 -11.19 -35.05
C ASN A 621 7.49 -11.45 -33.65
N ALA A 622 8.81 -11.65 -33.54
CA ALA A 622 9.46 -11.94 -32.28
C ALA A 622 10.79 -11.21 -32.09
N LEU A 623 11.03 -10.72 -30.87
CA LEU A 623 12.34 -10.28 -30.41
C LEU A 623 12.95 -11.37 -29.52
N PRO A 624 13.92 -12.15 -30.01
CA PRO A 624 14.60 -13.17 -29.21
C PRO A 624 15.48 -12.53 -28.15
N ILE A 625 15.33 -12.97 -26.90
CA ILE A 625 16.11 -12.49 -25.77
C ILE A 625 17.19 -13.52 -25.44
N PRO A 626 18.47 -13.19 -25.70
CA PRO A 626 19.58 -14.04 -25.28
C PRO A 626 19.70 -14.04 -23.75
N GLY A 627 20.00 -15.21 -23.18
CA GLY A 627 20.50 -15.39 -21.81
C GLY A 627 21.98 -15.77 -21.82
N ALA A 628 22.49 -16.32 -20.72
CA ALA A 628 23.89 -16.74 -20.63
C ALA A 628 24.26 -17.73 -21.76
N ARG A 629 25.44 -17.54 -22.37
CA ARG A 629 25.97 -18.35 -23.49
C ARG A 629 25.06 -18.35 -24.74
N ASP A 630 24.43 -17.20 -25.03
CA ASP A 630 23.62 -16.94 -26.23
C ASP A 630 22.41 -17.87 -26.44
N ARG A 631 21.98 -18.58 -25.39
CA ARG A 631 20.74 -19.35 -25.44
C ARG A 631 19.55 -18.43 -25.30
N ILE A 632 18.59 -18.55 -26.22
CA ILE A 632 17.35 -17.77 -26.16
C ILE A 632 16.50 -18.24 -24.98
N VAL A 633 16.29 -17.33 -24.01
CA VAL A 633 15.49 -17.61 -22.81
C VAL A 633 14.02 -17.23 -23.00
N PHE A 634 13.75 -16.26 -23.86
CA PHE A 634 12.39 -15.79 -24.13
C PHE A 634 12.30 -15.10 -25.50
N CYS A 635 11.13 -15.10 -26.13
CA CYS A 635 10.84 -14.35 -27.35
C CYS A 635 9.66 -13.43 -27.11
N MET A 636 9.94 -12.13 -27.07
CA MET A 636 8.90 -11.11 -26.91
C MET A 636 8.16 -10.88 -28.21
N GLY A 637 6.91 -10.39 -28.11
CA GLY A 637 6.09 -10.12 -29.27
C GLY A 637 5.08 -9.02 -28.99
N ASN A 638 4.49 -8.51 -30.07
CA ASN A 638 3.32 -7.65 -29.97
C ASN A 638 2.14 -8.44 -29.37
N SER A 639 1.22 -7.72 -28.73
CA SER A 639 0.00 -8.32 -28.17
C SER A 639 -0.78 -9.02 -29.28
N ALA A 640 -1.09 -10.31 -29.09
CA ALA A 640 -1.86 -11.08 -30.06
C ALA A 640 -3.33 -10.62 -30.08
N SER A 641 -3.97 -10.72 -31.24
CA SER A 641 -5.43 -10.73 -31.31
C SER A 641 -5.99 -11.97 -30.59
N SER A 642 -7.29 -12.01 -30.34
CA SER A 642 -8.00 -13.18 -29.79
C SER A 642 -7.75 -14.50 -30.55
N ALA A 643 -7.17 -14.44 -31.75
CA ALA A 643 -6.79 -15.59 -32.57
C ALA A 643 -5.35 -16.12 -32.32
N GLY A 644 -4.59 -15.56 -31.38
CA GLY A 644 -3.27 -16.10 -30.97
C GLY A 644 -2.11 -15.84 -31.94
N VAL A 645 -2.34 -15.15 -33.06
CA VAL A 645 -1.28 -14.75 -34.01
C VAL A 645 -0.64 -13.43 -33.55
N ARG A 646 0.67 -13.43 -33.34
CA ARG A 646 1.46 -12.22 -33.05
C ARG A 646 1.72 -11.46 -34.34
N SER A 647 1.44 -10.16 -34.34
CA SER A 647 1.68 -9.30 -35.49
C SER A 647 3.18 -9.00 -35.67
N GLY A 648 3.65 -9.04 -36.92
CA GLY A 648 4.99 -8.62 -37.30
C GLY A 648 5.29 -7.15 -37.04
N ILE A 649 6.54 -6.74 -37.26
CA ILE A 649 6.97 -5.35 -37.12
C ILE A 649 6.27 -4.42 -38.13
N SER A 650 5.77 -4.93 -39.26
CA SER A 650 4.95 -4.15 -40.20
C SER A 650 3.64 -3.61 -39.60
N HIS A 651 3.20 -4.09 -38.44
CA HIS A 651 2.00 -3.58 -37.76
C HIS A 651 2.05 -2.09 -37.40
N ILE A 652 3.25 -1.51 -37.28
CA ILE A 652 3.41 -0.07 -37.05
C ILE A 652 3.51 0.73 -38.35
N LEU A 653 3.55 0.07 -39.51
CA LEU A 653 3.59 0.75 -40.81
C LEU A 653 2.21 1.38 -41.07
N GLU A 654 2.18 2.69 -41.26
CA GLU A 654 0.96 3.40 -41.62
C GLU A 654 1.12 4.13 -42.95
N THR A 655 0.06 4.11 -43.76
CA THR A 655 0.02 4.73 -45.09
C THR A 655 -0.77 6.05 -45.04
N GLY A 656 -0.07 7.18 -45.00
CA GLY A 656 -0.61 8.52 -45.26
C GLY A 656 -1.27 9.29 -44.10
N VAL A 657 -1.96 10.40 -44.45
CA VAL A 657 -2.48 11.50 -43.59
C VAL A 657 -3.43 11.04 -42.46
N GLU A 658 -3.98 9.84 -42.56
CA GLU A 658 -4.85 9.26 -41.52
C GLU A 658 -4.08 8.81 -40.26
N SER A 659 -2.74 8.73 -40.30
CA SER A 659 -1.93 8.29 -39.17
C SER A 659 -2.00 9.22 -37.97
N GLY A 660 -2.11 10.54 -38.22
CA GLY A 660 -1.90 11.59 -37.23
C GLY A 660 -0.42 11.85 -36.90
N CYS A 661 0.49 11.18 -37.60
CA CYS A 661 1.94 11.22 -37.44
C CYS A 661 2.59 11.91 -38.66
N GLY A 662 2.52 13.24 -38.69
CA GLY A 662 2.98 14.09 -39.79
C GLY A 662 2.01 14.24 -40.96
N ASP A 663 2.34 15.16 -41.89
CA ASP A 663 1.46 15.60 -42.99
C ASP A 663 1.67 14.83 -44.32
N ALA A 664 2.67 13.95 -44.39
CA ALA A 664 3.09 13.31 -45.64
C ALA A 664 2.28 12.04 -45.98
N ARG A 665 2.05 11.81 -47.28
CA ARG A 665 1.38 10.60 -47.81
C ARG A 665 2.26 9.35 -47.87
N THR A 666 3.54 9.46 -47.50
CA THR A 666 4.50 8.34 -47.56
C THR A 666 4.29 7.37 -46.40
N PRO A 667 4.41 6.05 -46.61
CA PRO A 667 4.39 5.08 -45.53
C PRO A 667 5.50 5.37 -44.51
N ARG A 668 5.16 5.37 -43.21
CA ARG A 668 6.11 5.63 -42.11
C ARG A 668 5.97 4.57 -41.03
N ALA A 669 7.09 4.29 -40.36
CA ALA A 669 7.18 3.39 -39.22
C ALA A 669 8.17 3.97 -38.21
N GLY A 670 7.72 4.92 -37.40
CA GLY A 670 8.54 5.64 -36.44
C GLY A 670 7.99 5.60 -35.01
N MET A 671 8.56 6.47 -34.17
CA MET A 671 8.16 6.59 -32.77
C MET A 671 6.68 6.95 -32.63
N CYS A 672 6.16 7.86 -33.46
CA CYS A 672 4.76 8.27 -33.43
C CYS A 672 3.80 7.09 -33.68
N GLU A 673 4.03 6.32 -34.75
CA GLU A 673 3.21 5.16 -35.07
C GLU A 673 3.36 4.04 -34.03
N ALA A 674 4.58 3.84 -33.51
CA ALA A 674 4.85 2.86 -32.47
C ALA A 674 4.14 3.21 -31.14
N ILE A 675 4.05 4.49 -30.77
CA ILE A 675 3.28 4.99 -29.62
C ILE A 675 1.78 4.73 -29.82
N LYS A 676 1.24 5.12 -30.97
CA LYS A 676 -0.16 4.95 -31.35
C LYS A 676 -0.59 3.48 -31.29
N ARG A 677 0.18 2.60 -31.94
CA ARG A 677 -0.06 1.16 -32.03
C ARG A 677 0.40 0.39 -30.80
N SER A 678 1.15 1.05 -29.91
CA SER A 678 1.68 0.48 -28.68
C SER A 678 2.54 -0.77 -28.95
N SER A 679 3.45 -0.74 -29.93
CA SER A 679 4.28 -1.90 -30.30
C SER A 679 5.18 -2.35 -29.15
N ASN A 680 5.21 -3.66 -28.83
CA ASN A 680 6.17 -4.18 -27.85
C ASN A 680 7.54 -4.40 -28.49
N LEU A 681 7.57 -4.88 -29.73
CA LEU A 681 8.81 -5.17 -30.46
C LEU A 681 9.69 -3.91 -30.59
N PHE A 682 9.09 -2.77 -30.93
CA PHE A 682 9.81 -1.51 -31.10
C PHE A 682 10.47 -1.04 -29.79
N PHE A 683 9.72 -0.92 -28.70
CA PHE A 683 10.24 -0.35 -27.45
C PHE A 683 11.11 -1.33 -26.65
N ALA A 684 10.85 -2.63 -26.74
CA ALA A 684 11.77 -3.62 -26.21
C ALA A 684 13.09 -3.66 -26.98
N GLY A 685 13.01 -3.53 -28.31
CA GLY A 685 14.17 -3.39 -29.19
C GLY A 685 15.03 -2.20 -28.79
N ILE A 686 14.41 -1.03 -28.58
CA ILE A 686 15.08 0.15 -28.05
C ILE A 686 15.79 -0.14 -26.72
N ALA A 687 15.09 -0.72 -25.73
CA ALA A 687 15.70 -0.98 -24.43
C ALA A 687 16.90 -1.93 -24.52
N MET A 688 16.79 -2.99 -25.33
CA MET A 688 17.90 -3.91 -25.58
C MET A 688 19.06 -3.21 -26.30
N TYR A 689 18.76 -2.40 -27.32
CA TYR A 689 19.75 -1.66 -28.10
C TYR A 689 20.56 -0.68 -27.23
N LEU A 690 19.91 -0.01 -26.28
CA LEU A 690 20.57 0.99 -25.42
C LEU A 690 21.45 0.39 -24.31
N ASP A 691 21.04 -0.75 -23.76
CA ASP A 691 21.51 -1.18 -22.43
C ASP A 691 21.86 -2.67 -22.29
N ALA A 692 21.61 -3.53 -23.29
CA ALA A 692 21.80 -4.98 -23.12
C ALA A 692 23.25 -5.36 -22.82
N ASP A 693 24.22 -4.69 -23.44
CA ASP A 693 25.64 -5.01 -23.28
C ASP A 693 26.17 -4.61 -21.89
N LYS A 694 25.58 -3.57 -21.27
CA LYS A 694 25.97 -3.11 -19.92
C LYS A 694 25.58 -4.09 -18.82
N LEU A 695 24.71 -5.05 -19.13
CA LEU A 695 24.33 -6.09 -18.19
C LEU A 695 25.29 -7.27 -18.20
N LEU A 696 26.22 -7.34 -19.15
CA LEU A 696 27.19 -8.42 -19.29
C LEU A 696 28.54 -8.03 -18.70
N ASP A 697 29.09 -8.95 -17.93
CA ASP A 697 30.50 -8.92 -17.56
C ASP A 697 31.34 -9.23 -18.81
N PRO A 698 32.23 -8.30 -19.24
CA PRO A 698 33.02 -8.46 -20.45
C PRO A 698 34.05 -9.60 -20.36
N GLU A 699 34.48 -9.99 -19.16
CA GLU A 699 35.46 -11.07 -18.97
C GLU A 699 34.80 -12.45 -19.02
N THR A 700 33.61 -12.56 -18.42
CA THR A 700 32.95 -13.86 -18.21
C THR A 700 31.80 -14.12 -19.17
N GLY A 701 31.25 -13.07 -19.80
CA GLY A 701 30.07 -13.14 -20.67
C GLY A 701 28.77 -13.48 -19.92
N PHE A 702 28.79 -13.49 -18.59
CA PHE A 702 27.62 -13.69 -17.75
C PHE A 702 26.98 -12.36 -17.36
N GLU A 703 25.70 -12.39 -17.04
CA GLU A 703 24.99 -11.19 -16.58
C GLU A 703 25.39 -10.85 -15.14
N HIS A 704 25.64 -9.57 -14.85
CA HIS A 704 25.94 -9.08 -13.50
C HIS A 704 24.83 -9.47 -12.52
N THR A 705 25.19 -9.87 -11.29
CA THR A 705 24.20 -10.10 -10.21
C THR A 705 24.03 -8.88 -9.30
N ASP A 706 25.05 -8.02 -9.23
CA ASP A 706 25.08 -6.78 -8.46
C ASP A 706 24.30 -5.63 -9.12
N PRO A 707 23.98 -4.54 -8.40
CA PRO A 707 23.31 -3.38 -8.97
C PRO A 707 24.09 -2.78 -10.15
N VAL A 708 23.38 -2.38 -11.21
CA VAL A 708 23.98 -1.74 -12.40
C VAL A 708 23.35 -0.35 -12.55
N SER A 709 24.14 0.68 -12.28
CA SER A 709 23.67 2.08 -12.16
C SER A 709 23.75 2.87 -13.46
N ASP A 710 24.39 2.35 -14.50
CA ASP A 710 24.69 3.06 -15.75
C ASP A 710 23.72 2.77 -16.92
N LEU A 711 22.66 2.00 -16.65
CA LEU A 711 21.57 1.77 -17.62
C LEU A 711 20.88 3.11 -17.97
N ILE A 712 20.86 3.47 -19.25
CA ILE A 712 20.23 4.68 -19.77
C ILE A 712 18.74 4.69 -19.41
N LEU A 713 18.06 3.55 -19.56
CA LEU A 713 16.63 3.45 -19.27
C LEU A 713 16.33 3.67 -17.78
N ALA A 714 17.19 3.15 -16.89
CA ALA A 714 17.03 3.34 -15.45
C ALA A 714 17.36 4.78 -15.01
N LYS A 715 18.37 5.41 -15.61
CA LYS A 715 18.71 6.81 -15.40
C LYS A 715 17.59 7.74 -15.83
N GLU A 716 17.01 7.50 -17.00
CA GLU A 716 15.89 8.31 -17.51
C GLU A 716 14.65 8.16 -16.60
N ALA A 717 14.34 6.95 -16.15
CA ALA A 717 13.27 6.72 -15.17
C ALA A 717 13.50 7.50 -13.86
N ALA A 718 14.72 7.43 -13.31
CA ALA A 718 15.10 8.15 -12.09
C ALA A 718 15.09 9.68 -12.29
N ARG A 719 15.36 10.16 -13.51
CA ARG A 719 15.28 11.59 -13.84
C ARG A 719 13.86 12.14 -13.68
N PHE A 720 12.82 11.36 -13.98
CA PHE A 720 11.41 11.76 -13.77
C PHE A 720 10.92 11.61 -12.34
N PHE A 721 11.39 10.60 -11.62
CA PHE A 721 10.98 10.38 -10.24
C PHE A 721 12.04 9.56 -9.49
N PRO A 722 13.01 10.23 -8.84
CA PRO A 722 14.22 9.58 -8.35
C PRO A 722 13.92 8.64 -7.18
N ALA A 723 14.62 7.49 -7.16
CA ALA A 723 14.78 6.72 -5.94
C ALA A 723 15.92 7.36 -5.12
N ALA A 724 15.67 7.76 -3.88
CA ALA A 724 16.69 8.40 -3.04
C ALA A 724 17.75 7.36 -2.64
N ARG A 725 18.80 7.26 -3.46
CA ARG A 725 20.02 6.49 -3.14
C ARG A 725 21.23 7.39 -2.91
N ASP A 726 21.07 8.69 -3.14
CA ASP A 726 22.13 9.69 -3.02
C ASP A 726 22.01 10.42 -1.66
N PRO A 727 23.01 10.30 -0.76
CA PRO A 727 23.06 11.03 0.50
C PRO A 727 22.93 12.55 0.34
N ASP A 728 23.43 13.12 -0.76
CA ASP A 728 23.35 14.57 -1.01
C ASP A 728 21.93 14.98 -1.41
N ALA A 729 21.16 14.08 -2.04
CA ALA A 729 19.74 14.30 -2.30
C ALA A 729 18.94 14.26 -0.99
N ILE A 730 19.33 13.44 -0.01
CA ILE A 730 18.71 13.36 1.33
C ILE A 730 18.95 14.64 2.15
N ALA A 731 20.14 15.23 2.06
CA ALA A 731 20.54 16.42 2.83
C ALA A 731 19.93 17.75 2.36
N ARG A 732 19.41 17.82 1.12
CA ARG A 732 18.97 19.06 0.46
C ARG A 732 17.50 19.42 0.66
N LYS A 733 16.73 18.68 1.48
CA LYS A 733 15.26 18.67 1.38
C LYS A 733 14.54 19.59 2.36
N SER A 734 13.55 20.34 1.88
CA SER A 734 12.53 20.97 2.72
C SER A 734 11.46 19.96 3.21
N ALA A 735 10.83 20.25 4.36
CA ALA A 735 9.76 19.42 4.91
C ALA A 735 8.44 19.47 4.09
N LEU A 736 8.36 20.38 3.11
CA LEU A 736 7.21 20.54 2.20
C LEU A 736 7.43 19.84 0.85
N ASP A 737 8.65 19.40 0.54
CA ASP A 737 8.93 18.57 -0.63
C ASP A 737 8.48 17.13 -0.35
N ILE A 738 7.73 16.55 -1.28
CA ILE A 738 7.06 15.25 -1.16
C ILE A 738 7.88 14.10 -1.79
N LEU A 739 9.00 14.43 -2.42
CA LEU A 739 9.91 13.50 -3.09
C LEU A 739 10.94 12.91 -2.12
N ASP A 740 10.62 11.78 -1.51
CA ASP A 740 11.59 11.06 -0.68
C ASP A 740 11.37 9.55 -0.69
N VAL A 741 12.35 8.78 -1.17
CA VAL A 741 12.18 7.33 -1.26
C VAL A 741 13.41 6.56 -0.88
N ASN A 742 13.43 6.11 0.37
CA ASN A 742 14.08 4.85 0.70
C ASN A 742 13.16 3.69 0.27
N TYR A 743 13.37 3.16 -0.92
CA TYR A 743 12.79 1.87 -1.32
C TYR A 743 13.57 0.75 -0.59
N PRO A 744 12.95 -0.18 0.15
CA PRO A 744 11.54 -0.62 0.10
C PRO A 744 10.57 -0.10 1.18
N ALA A 745 10.90 0.94 1.97
CA ALA A 745 9.93 1.51 2.90
C ALA A 745 9.89 3.03 2.89
N THR A 746 9.16 3.50 1.89
CA THR A 746 8.44 4.75 1.99
C THR A 746 7.58 4.76 3.25
N GLY A 747 7.75 5.77 4.10
CA GLY A 747 6.67 6.20 5.00
C GLY A 747 5.46 6.63 4.14
N ARG A 748 4.22 6.53 4.66
CA ARG A 748 2.99 6.86 3.90
C ARG A 748 2.98 8.30 3.34
N GLY A 749 3.74 9.23 3.92
CA GLY A 749 3.82 10.63 3.58
C GLY A 749 4.73 10.90 2.39
N ARG A 750 5.37 9.88 1.82
CA ARG A 750 6.27 10.01 0.68
C ARG A 750 5.83 9.14 -0.49
N ALA A 751 5.91 9.72 -1.68
CA ALA A 751 5.45 9.07 -2.90
C ALA A 751 6.46 8.02 -3.41
N SER A 752 5.99 6.96 -4.07
CA SER A 752 6.90 5.91 -4.58
C SER A 752 7.59 6.30 -5.88
N PRO A 753 8.86 5.89 -6.10
CA PRO A 753 9.66 6.33 -7.23
C PRO A 753 9.39 5.47 -8.46
N LEU A 754 9.92 5.92 -9.59
CA LEU A 754 9.87 5.18 -10.83
C LEU A 754 11.13 4.32 -10.96
N ILE A 755 10.98 2.99 -10.90
CA ILE A 755 12.13 2.06 -10.86
C ILE A 755 12.07 1.09 -12.04
N VAL A 756 13.19 0.95 -12.73
CA VAL A 756 13.44 -0.12 -13.71
C VAL A 756 14.17 -1.27 -13.03
N GLU A 757 13.53 -2.44 -12.94
CA GLU A 757 14.05 -3.58 -12.18
C GLU A 757 15.35 -4.16 -12.77
N ALA A 758 15.63 -3.91 -14.04
CA ALA A 758 16.83 -4.40 -14.70
C ALA A 758 18.12 -3.86 -14.07
N GLY A 759 18.09 -2.67 -13.45
CA GLY A 759 19.23 -2.07 -12.73
C GLY A 759 19.38 -2.56 -11.27
N LEU A 760 18.43 -3.34 -10.77
CA LEU A 760 18.44 -3.87 -9.40
C LEU A 760 19.26 -5.15 -9.29
N PRO A 761 19.79 -5.47 -8.09
CA PRO A 761 20.45 -6.74 -7.86
C PRO A 761 19.48 -7.91 -8.04
N VAL A 762 19.99 -9.04 -8.55
CA VAL A 762 19.19 -10.24 -8.80
C VAL A 762 19.90 -11.50 -8.31
N PRO A 763 19.14 -12.54 -7.89
CA PRO A 763 19.72 -13.86 -7.63
C PRO A 763 20.48 -14.43 -8.85
N PRO A 764 21.54 -15.24 -8.64
CA PRO A 764 22.24 -15.91 -9.72
C PRO A 764 21.29 -16.73 -10.61
N GLY A 765 21.39 -16.55 -11.94
CA GLY A 765 20.58 -17.27 -12.92
C GLY A 765 19.29 -16.58 -13.37
N GLU A 766 18.91 -15.46 -12.75
CA GLU A 766 17.82 -14.60 -13.22
C GLU A 766 18.22 -13.84 -14.51
N PRO A 767 17.43 -13.90 -15.59
CA PRO A 767 17.77 -13.24 -16.85
C PRO A 767 17.48 -11.72 -16.78
N ARG A 768 18.49 -10.90 -16.48
CA ARG A 768 18.40 -9.43 -16.45
C ARG A 768 18.14 -8.82 -17.81
N ARG A 769 18.68 -9.37 -18.90
CA ARG A 769 18.33 -8.89 -20.25
C ARG A 769 16.85 -9.10 -20.55
N LEU A 770 16.22 -10.15 -20.01
CA LEU A 770 14.75 -10.29 -20.06
C LEU A 770 14.04 -9.22 -19.23
N ARG A 771 14.54 -8.89 -18.03
CA ARG A 771 14.01 -7.77 -17.23
C ARG A 771 14.17 -6.43 -17.95
N LEU A 772 15.28 -6.20 -18.65
CA LEU A 772 15.52 -4.99 -19.44
C LEU A 772 14.53 -4.88 -20.60
N ALA A 773 14.39 -5.94 -21.38
CA ALA A 773 13.47 -5.96 -22.50
C ALA A 773 12.01 -5.76 -22.03
N ARG A 774 11.62 -6.42 -20.93
CA ARG A 774 10.34 -6.20 -20.24
C ARG A 774 10.22 -4.78 -19.68
N GLY A 775 11.32 -4.21 -19.21
CA GLY A 775 11.44 -2.84 -18.71
C GLY A 775 11.10 -1.81 -19.80
N GLY A 776 11.62 -2.00 -21.01
CA GLY A 776 11.31 -1.15 -22.18
C GLY A 776 9.83 -1.09 -22.56
N ILE A 777 9.02 -2.06 -22.11
CA ILE A 777 7.56 -2.07 -22.30
C ILE A 777 6.78 -1.92 -20.99
N GLY A 778 7.47 -1.59 -19.90
CA GLY A 778 6.90 -1.31 -18.58
C GLY A 778 6.42 -2.51 -17.77
N LEU A 779 6.85 -3.74 -18.06
CA LEU A 779 6.47 -4.95 -17.30
C LEU A 779 7.39 -5.27 -16.11
N SER A 780 8.67 -4.90 -16.20
CA SER A 780 9.66 -5.00 -15.10
C SER A 780 9.99 -3.60 -14.59
N VAL A 781 8.92 -2.86 -14.29
CA VAL A 781 8.95 -1.46 -13.82
C VAL A 781 7.96 -1.32 -12.67
N SER A 782 8.37 -0.57 -11.65
CA SER A 782 7.53 -0.16 -10.53
C SER A 782 7.23 1.34 -10.65
N ALA A 783 5.95 1.71 -10.65
CA ALA A 783 5.50 3.10 -10.76
C ALA A 783 4.23 3.37 -9.93
N SER A 784 4.14 4.56 -9.32
CA SER A 784 2.88 5.10 -8.80
C SER A 784 2.12 5.88 -9.90
N PRO A 785 0.79 6.02 -9.79
CA PRO A 785 0.05 6.95 -10.63
C PRO A 785 0.59 8.39 -10.60
N LEU A 786 1.01 8.88 -9.43
CA LEU A 786 1.66 10.19 -9.32
C LEU A 786 2.95 10.28 -10.17
N ALA A 787 3.80 9.24 -10.14
CA ALA A 787 5.03 9.22 -10.93
C ALA A 787 4.74 9.23 -12.43
N MET A 788 3.73 8.47 -12.89
CA MET A 788 3.35 8.46 -14.30
C MET A 788 2.66 9.76 -14.74
N ALA A 789 1.88 10.41 -13.87
CA ALA A 789 1.32 11.74 -14.14
C ALA A 789 2.43 12.79 -14.29
N THR A 790 3.50 12.66 -13.50
CA THR A 790 4.69 13.52 -13.56
C THR A 790 5.43 13.38 -14.90
N VAL A 791 5.56 12.15 -15.42
CA VAL A 791 6.11 11.90 -16.76
C VAL A 791 5.28 12.64 -17.82
N THR A 792 3.95 12.54 -17.76
CA THR A 792 3.08 13.19 -18.75
C THR A 792 3.00 14.69 -18.61
N ALA A 793 3.07 15.23 -17.38
CA ALA A 793 3.23 16.66 -17.15
C ALA A 793 4.53 17.17 -17.78
N SER A 794 5.61 16.40 -17.63
CA SER A 794 6.90 16.75 -18.22
C SER A 794 6.86 16.75 -19.75
N VAL A 795 6.21 15.75 -20.35
CA VAL A 795 5.96 15.71 -21.80
C VAL A 795 5.10 16.88 -22.26
N ALA A 796 4.10 17.29 -21.48
CA ALA A 796 3.20 18.39 -21.81
C ALA A 796 3.90 19.77 -21.78
N THR A 797 4.80 19.97 -20.82
CA THR A 797 5.56 21.22 -20.63
C THR A 797 6.83 21.27 -21.48
N GLY A 798 7.39 20.11 -21.84
CA GLY A 798 8.73 20.02 -22.45
C GLY A 798 9.86 20.24 -21.43
N LYS A 799 9.57 20.17 -20.13
CA LYS A 799 10.53 20.32 -19.03
C LYS A 799 10.32 19.22 -18.01
N ILE A 800 11.31 18.91 -17.19
CA ILE A 800 11.12 18.00 -16.04
C ILE A 800 10.21 18.69 -15.02
N VAL A 801 9.11 18.03 -14.68
CA VAL A 801 8.14 18.49 -13.66
C VAL A 801 8.31 17.63 -12.41
N ARG A 802 8.13 18.21 -11.22
CA ARG A 802 7.98 17.48 -9.96
C ARG A 802 6.60 17.71 -9.37
N PRO A 803 5.98 16.72 -8.71
CA PRO A 803 4.69 16.92 -8.06
C PRO A 803 4.84 17.75 -6.78
N HIS A 804 3.86 18.61 -6.48
CA HIS A 804 3.84 19.46 -5.30
C HIS A 804 2.45 19.52 -4.66
N LEU A 805 2.37 19.28 -3.34
CA LEU A 805 1.14 19.45 -2.56
C LEU A 805 0.96 20.86 -2.00
N VAL A 806 2.01 21.67 -2.00
CA VAL A 806 2.01 23.05 -1.49
C VAL A 806 2.39 23.99 -2.64
N PRO A 807 1.69 25.13 -2.81
CA PRO A 807 2.00 26.07 -3.89
C PRO A 807 3.43 26.62 -3.79
N ARG A 808 4.04 26.89 -4.94
CA ARG A 808 5.41 27.45 -5.05
C ARG A 808 5.61 28.72 -4.22
N ALA A 809 4.57 29.56 -4.11
CA ALA A 809 4.61 30.79 -3.34
C ALA A 809 4.91 30.57 -1.84
N GLU A 810 4.55 29.41 -1.28
CA GLU A 810 4.74 29.08 0.12
C GLU A 810 5.92 28.14 0.36
N ARG A 811 6.13 27.16 -0.53
CA ARG A 811 7.23 26.20 -0.40
C ARG A 811 8.58 26.72 -0.90
N GLY A 812 8.59 27.81 -1.68
CA GLY A 812 9.79 28.30 -2.36
C GLY A 812 10.14 27.51 -3.63
N PRO A 813 11.32 27.74 -4.23
CA PRO A 813 11.82 26.93 -5.33
C PRO A 813 12.05 25.48 -4.90
N SER A 814 12.05 24.56 -5.87
CA SER A 814 12.43 23.18 -5.60
C SER A 814 13.92 23.06 -5.29
N ASP A 815 14.26 22.17 -4.36
CA ASP A 815 15.64 21.79 -4.07
C ASP A 815 16.17 20.74 -5.06
N ASP A 816 15.30 20.19 -5.92
CA ASP A 816 15.67 19.27 -6.99
C ASP A 816 16.28 20.03 -8.17
N PRO A 817 17.58 19.85 -8.46
CA PRO A 817 18.28 20.62 -9.49
C PRO A 817 17.79 20.32 -10.91
N VAL A 818 17.13 19.17 -11.14
CA VAL A 818 16.64 18.85 -12.49
C VAL A 818 15.23 19.36 -12.75
N GLU A 819 14.49 19.83 -11.73
CA GLU A 819 13.16 20.41 -11.94
C GLU A 819 13.24 21.67 -12.81
N GLY A 820 12.41 21.73 -13.85
CA GLY A 820 12.38 22.82 -14.81
C GLY A 820 13.42 22.74 -15.93
N GLU A 821 14.37 21.79 -15.88
CA GLU A 821 15.30 21.54 -16.99
C GLU A 821 14.55 21.09 -18.25
N PRO A 822 15.07 21.37 -19.46
CA PRO A 822 14.50 20.85 -20.71
C PRO A 822 14.36 19.33 -20.68
N LEU A 823 13.22 18.82 -21.13
CA LEU A 823 12.93 17.39 -21.17
C LEU A 823 13.96 16.61 -22.00
N LEU A 824 14.40 17.18 -23.12
CA LEU A 824 15.55 16.71 -23.89
C LEU A 824 16.64 17.76 -23.84
N ILE A 825 17.83 17.36 -23.41
CA ILE A 825 19.00 18.23 -23.32
C ILE A 825 19.73 18.13 -24.65
N ALA A 826 19.79 19.24 -25.38
CA ALA A 826 20.45 19.30 -26.68
C ALA A 826 21.33 20.55 -26.77
N PRO A 827 22.53 20.45 -27.36
CA PRO A 827 23.27 21.64 -27.75
C PRO A 827 22.50 22.41 -28.83
N PRO A 828 22.75 23.73 -29.01
CA PRO A 828 21.95 24.59 -29.89
C PRO A 828 21.76 24.05 -31.31
N GLU A 829 22.79 23.43 -31.89
CA GLU A 829 22.77 22.85 -33.23
C GLU A 829 21.88 21.60 -33.37
N LYS A 830 21.53 20.93 -32.25
CA LYS A 830 20.62 19.78 -32.22
C LYS A 830 19.23 20.13 -31.67
N GLN A 831 18.95 21.38 -31.30
CA GLN A 831 17.66 21.79 -30.73
C GLN A 831 16.48 21.46 -31.66
N ALA A 832 16.62 21.71 -32.97
CA ALA A 832 15.58 21.41 -33.95
C ALA A 832 15.24 19.91 -34.02
N LEU A 833 16.23 19.04 -33.78
CA LEU A 833 16.04 17.59 -33.71
C LEU A 833 15.35 17.19 -32.40
N ALA A 834 15.74 17.77 -31.27
CA ALA A 834 15.07 17.56 -29.98
C ALA A 834 13.58 17.96 -30.06
N ASP A 835 13.29 19.13 -30.63
CA ASP A 835 11.91 19.60 -30.83
C ASP A 835 11.12 18.64 -31.74
N ARG A 836 11.78 18.06 -32.75
CA ARG A 836 11.17 17.07 -33.63
C ARG A 836 10.85 15.78 -32.90
N PHE A 837 11.74 15.26 -32.06
CA PHE A 837 11.44 14.08 -31.23
C PHE A 837 10.26 14.32 -30.29
N LEU A 838 10.20 15.48 -29.63
CA LEU A 838 9.06 15.82 -28.77
C LEU A 838 7.75 15.91 -29.57
N ARG A 839 7.77 16.46 -30.79
CA ARG A 839 6.59 16.47 -31.68
C ARG A 839 6.14 15.05 -32.02
N GLU A 840 7.03 14.18 -32.49
CA GLU A 840 6.70 12.78 -32.83
C GLU A 840 6.08 12.03 -31.64
N LEU A 841 6.59 12.26 -30.43
CA LEU A 841 6.04 11.67 -29.21
C LEU A 841 4.62 12.17 -28.92
N ARG A 842 4.42 13.49 -28.96
CA ARG A 842 3.13 14.14 -28.68
C ARG A 842 2.08 13.80 -29.74
N ASP A 843 2.44 13.82 -31.01
CA ASP A 843 1.57 13.44 -32.12
C ASP A 843 1.11 11.99 -31.97
N GLY A 844 2.03 11.09 -31.57
CA GLY A 844 1.71 9.70 -31.26
C GLY A 844 0.69 9.58 -30.13
N MET A 845 0.85 10.35 -29.06
CA MET A 845 -0.10 10.41 -27.95
C MET A 845 -1.48 10.96 -28.37
N GLY A 846 -1.53 11.95 -29.26
CA GLY A 846 -2.78 12.44 -29.84
C GLY A 846 -3.47 11.37 -30.71
N ALA A 847 -2.69 10.62 -31.49
CA ALA A 847 -3.19 9.59 -32.38
C ALA A 847 -3.82 8.38 -31.63
N VAL A 848 -3.38 8.09 -30.40
CA VAL A 848 -3.98 7.05 -29.52
C VAL A 848 -5.48 7.30 -29.29
N ILE A 849 -5.87 8.57 -29.17
CA ILE A 849 -7.26 8.99 -28.93
C ILE A 849 -8.02 9.20 -30.25
N ARG A 850 -7.37 9.86 -31.22
CA ARG A 850 -8.09 10.47 -32.36
C ARG A 850 -8.17 9.59 -33.60
N LYS A 851 -7.21 8.66 -33.79
CA LYS A 851 -6.98 8.01 -35.08
C LYS A 851 -7.29 6.53 -35.09
N SER A 852 -7.57 5.99 -36.27
CA SER A 852 -7.82 4.56 -36.46
C SER A 852 -6.63 3.71 -36.03
N GLY A 853 -6.87 2.62 -35.31
CA GLY A 853 -5.81 1.83 -34.68
C GLY A 853 -5.28 2.39 -33.35
N GLY A 854 -5.74 3.57 -32.92
CA GLY A 854 -5.44 4.13 -31.60
C GLY A 854 -6.11 3.34 -30.47
N THR A 855 -5.34 3.03 -29.43
CA THR A 855 -5.72 2.07 -28.38
C THR A 855 -6.79 2.56 -27.39
N SER A 856 -7.17 3.84 -27.42
CA SER A 856 -8.24 4.38 -26.57
C SER A 856 -9.29 5.17 -27.36
N ARG A 857 -9.29 5.09 -28.70
CA ARG A 857 -10.21 5.83 -29.57
C ARG A 857 -11.68 5.58 -29.23
N SER A 858 -12.04 4.33 -28.96
CA SER A 858 -13.44 3.94 -28.70
C SER A 858 -14.01 4.62 -27.45
N ALA A 859 -13.21 4.78 -26.39
CA ALA A 859 -13.65 5.44 -25.16
C ALA A 859 -13.99 6.92 -25.41
N PHE A 860 -13.22 7.60 -26.24
CA PHE A 860 -13.37 9.05 -26.52
C PHE A 860 -14.17 9.36 -27.79
N ALA A 861 -14.77 8.36 -28.44
CA ALA A 861 -15.44 8.55 -29.73
C ALA A 861 -16.62 9.52 -29.66
N LYS A 862 -17.30 9.60 -28.51
CA LYS A 862 -18.49 10.44 -28.26
C LYS A 862 -18.19 11.75 -27.53
N VAL A 863 -16.91 12.03 -27.23
CA VAL A 863 -16.49 13.29 -26.59
C VAL A 863 -16.55 14.41 -27.63
N PRO A 864 -16.98 15.64 -27.25
CA PRO A 864 -16.93 16.81 -28.13
C PRO A 864 -15.58 16.94 -28.85
N GLU A 865 -15.62 17.31 -30.12
CA GLU A 865 -14.43 17.22 -30.97
C GLU A 865 -13.28 18.12 -30.47
N GLU A 866 -13.58 19.33 -30.01
CA GLU A 866 -12.62 20.26 -29.41
C GLU A 866 -11.95 19.70 -28.15
N LEU A 867 -12.72 19.12 -27.22
CA LEU A 867 -12.18 18.46 -26.04
C LEU A 867 -11.33 17.25 -26.44
N ARG A 868 -11.83 16.39 -27.33
CA ARG A 868 -11.11 15.21 -27.84
C ARG A 868 -9.80 15.58 -28.54
N ASN A 869 -9.79 16.68 -29.29
CA ASN A 869 -8.60 17.20 -29.99
C ASN A 869 -7.59 17.86 -29.06
N SER A 870 -7.96 18.09 -27.79
CA SER A 870 -7.09 18.62 -26.75
C SER A 870 -6.45 17.53 -25.89
N VAL A 871 -6.92 16.28 -25.96
CA VAL A 871 -6.39 15.15 -25.18
C VAL A 871 -5.25 14.44 -25.92
N PHE A 872 -4.13 14.24 -25.23
CA PHE A 872 -2.96 13.47 -25.66
C PHE A 872 -2.70 12.37 -24.64
N ALA A 873 -2.73 11.10 -25.04
CA ALA A 873 -2.66 10.01 -24.08
C ALA A 873 -1.89 8.78 -24.57
N LYS A 874 -1.52 7.91 -23.63
CA LYS A 874 -0.93 6.60 -23.87
C LYS A 874 -1.61 5.58 -22.96
N THR A 875 -2.11 4.49 -23.56
CA THR A 875 -2.60 3.33 -22.81
C THR A 875 -1.45 2.46 -22.31
N GLY A 876 -1.65 1.85 -21.14
CA GLY A 876 -0.82 0.78 -20.60
C GLY A 876 -1.65 -0.44 -20.25
N THR A 877 -1.09 -1.63 -20.49
CA THR A 877 -1.64 -2.89 -19.99
C THR A 877 -0.45 -3.78 -19.61
N ALA A 878 -0.41 -4.21 -18.35
CA ALA A 878 0.58 -5.16 -17.86
C ALA A 878 -0.11 -6.46 -17.43
N PRO A 879 0.20 -7.62 -18.03
CA PRO A 879 -0.22 -8.91 -17.49
C PRO A 879 0.58 -9.19 -16.21
N VAL A 880 -0.09 -9.09 -15.07
CA VAL A 880 0.50 -9.34 -13.75
C VAL A 880 0.20 -10.77 -13.26
N PHE A 881 -0.79 -11.43 -13.87
CA PHE A 881 -1.07 -12.85 -13.68
C PHE A 881 -1.17 -13.60 -15.01
N ASN A 882 -0.90 -14.91 -14.96
CA ASN A 882 -1.21 -15.83 -16.06
C ASN A 882 -2.72 -16.17 -16.06
N HIS A 883 -3.20 -16.87 -17.09
CA HIS A 883 -4.62 -17.24 -17.21
C HIS A 883 -5.13 -18.18 -16.11
N VAL A 884 -4.25 -18.93 -15.45
CA VAL A 884 -4.62 -19.99 -14.51
C VAL A 884 -4.70 -19.46 -13.08
N ASN A 885 -3.88 -18.45 -12.75
CA ASN A 885 -3.69 -17.92 -11.40
C ASN A 885 -4.23 -16.48 -11.25
N ALA A 886 -4.99 -15.99 -12.22
CA ALA A 886 -5.59 -14.66 -12.14
C ALA A 886 -6.74 -14.65 -11.12
N PRO A 887 -6.85 -13.62 -10.28
CA PRO A 887 -8.03 -13.43 -9.45
C PRO A 887 -9.27 -13.15 -10.32
N SER A 888 -10.46 -13.36 -9.75
CA SER A 888 -11.76 -13.07 -10.37
C SER A 888 -11.85 -11.63 -10.90
N ASP A 889 -11.19 -10.70 -10.22
CA ASP A 889 -11.11 -9.28 -10.58
C ASP A 889 -10.38 -8.96 -11.88
N GLY A 890 -9.59 -9.92 -12.38
CA GLY A 890 -8.85 -9.81 -13.63
C GLY A 890 -7.35 -10.01 -13.47
N ARG A 891 -6.63 -9.96 -14.59
CA ARG A 891 -5.21 -10.35 -14.67
C ARG A 891 -4.25 -9.21 -15.02
N TYR A 892 -4.80 -8.02 -15.23
CA TYR A 892 -4.05 -6.88 -15.74
C TYR A 892 -3.92 -5.77 -14.71
N ALA A 893 -2.82 -5.03 -14.79
CA ALA A 893 -2.80 -3.63 -14.39
C ALA A 893 -3.04 -2.77 -15.65
N SER A 894 -4.16 -2.06 -15.68
CA SER A 894 -4.60 -1.23 -16.81
C SER A 894 -4.34 0.23 -16.51
N TRP A 895 -3.84 0.96 -17.51
CA TRP A 895 -3.41 2.35 -17.35
C TRP A 895 -3.85 3.23 -18.52
N LEU A 896 -4.11 4.49 -18.24
CA LEU A 896 -4.15 5.56 -19.23
C LEU A 896 -3.46 6.79 -18.63
N VAL A 897 -2.41 7.27 -19.30
CA VAL A 897 -1.64 8.44 -18.86
C VAL A 897 -1.67 9.47 -19.98
N GLY A 898 -1.70 10.76 -19.65
CA GLY A 898 -1.73 11.78 -20.69
C GLY A 898 -1.79 13.20 -20.16
N TYR A 899 -2.10 14.12 -21.06
CA TYR A 899 -2.37 15.50 -20.73
C TYR A 899 -3.47 16.08 -21.62
N VAL A 900 -4.09 17.15 -21.15
CA VAL A 900 -5.05 17.99 -21.87
C VAL A 900 -4.40 19.34 -22.09
N ASP A 901 -4.33 19.75 -23.36
CA ASP A 901 -3.84 21.07 -23.74
C ASP A 901 -5.00 21.89 -24.30
N PRO A 902 -5.58 22.82 -23.51
CA PRO A 902 -6.80 23.51 -23.90
C PRO A 902 -6.61 24.50 -25.07
N GLN A 903 -5.36 24.75 -25.51
CA GLN A 903 -4.89 25.61 -26.63
C GLN A 903 -5.53 27.01 -26.80
N GLN A 904 -6.86 27.13 -26.88
CA GLN A 904 -7.64 28.35 -27.14
C GLN A 904 -8.79 28.56 -26.13
N GLY A 905 -8.85 27.78 -25.06
CA GLY A 905 -9.90 27.85 -24.03
C GLY A 905 -10.94 26.76 -24.25
N LEU A 906 -11.04 25.83 -23.29
CA LEU A 906 -12.11 24.86 -23.22
C LEU A 906 -13.03 25.28 -22.05
N PRO A 907 -14.36 25.19 -22.20
CA PRO A 907 -15.29 25.29 -21.07
C PRO A 907 -14.78 24.44 -19.89
N GLY A 908 -14.70 25.05 -18.70
CA GLY A 908 -14.30 24.40 -17.45
C GLY A 908 -12.87 23.85 -17.38
N ILE A 909 -12.06 23.99 -18.43
CA ILE A 909 -10.65 23.57 -18.48
C ILE A 909 -9.81 24.75 -18.96
N ASP A 910 -9.42 25.59 -18.01
CA ASP A 910 -8.70 26.85 -18.22
C ASP A 910 -7.17 26.69 -18.30
N ARG A 911 -6.65 25.49 -17.98
CA ARG A 911 -5.23 25.22 -17.83
C ARG A 911 -4.83 23.88 -18.43
N LYS A 912 -3.54 23.73 -18.68
CA LYS A 912 -2.98 22.45 -19.11
C LYS A 912 -2.99 21.47 -17.94
N LEU A 913 -3.60 20.30 -18.14
CA LEU A 913 -3.71 19.26 -17.10
C LEU A 913 -2.92 18.04 -17.52
N ALA A 914 -2.20 17.41 -16.60
CA ALA A 914 -1.67 16.06 -16.79
C ALA A 914 -2.42 15.06 -15.92
N PHE A 915 -2.56 13.83 -16.40
CA PHE A 915 -3.32 12.81 -15.69
C PHE A 915 -2.68 11.42 -15.77
N ALA A 916 -2.93 10.62 -14.73
CA ALA A 916 -2.67 9.19 -14.75
C ALA A 916 -3.83 8.44 -14.08
N CYS A 917 -4.43 7.53 -14.83
CA CYS A 917 -5.39 6.55 -14.34
C CYS A 917 -4.74 5.17 -14.25
N ARG A 918 -5.07 4.44 -13.17
CA ARG A 918 -4.76 3.02 -12.99
C ARG A 918 -6.02 2.26 -12.58
N VAL A 919 -6.23 1.06 -13.13
CA VAL A 919 -7.18 0.06 -12.60
C VAL A 919 -6.46 -1.28 -12.49
N ALA A 920 -6.33 -1.83 -11.28
CA ALA A 920 -5.60 -3.06 -11.01
C ALA A 920 -6.13 -3.82 -9.77
N PHE A 921 -6.59 -5.07 -9.88
CA PHE A 921 -6.62 -5.90 -11.07
C PHE A 921 -7.82 -5.61 -11.98
N SER A 922 -7.58 -5.67 -13.27
CA SER A 922 -8.54 -5.35 -14.32
C SER A 922 -8.75 -6.55 -15.24
N PRO A 923 -9.99 -6.80 -15.68
CA PRO A 923 -10.30 -7.85 -16.66
C PRO A 923 -10.01 -7.37 -18.09
N SER A 924 -9.71 -6.08 -18.28
CA SER A 924 -9.60 -5.44 -19.60
C SER A 924 -8.31 -4.63 -19.76
N TYR A 925 -8.20 -3.90 -20.86
CA TYR A 925 -7.02 -3.11 -21.23
C TYR A 925 -7.15 -1.65 -20.79
N GLY A 926 -6.03 -0.91 -20.78
CA GLY A 926 -5.98 0.51 -20.41
C GLY A 926 -7.07 1.39 -21.05
N GLY A 927 -7.28 1.27 -22.37
CA GLY A 927 -8.29 2.07 -23.08
C GLY A 927 -9.74 1.75 -22.70
N SER A 928 -10.02 0.53 -22.23
CA SER A 928 -11.39 0.10 -21.88
C SER A 928 -11.68 0.25 -20.38
N ALA A 929 -10.67 0.13 -19.52
CA ALA A 929 -10.81 0.28 -18.07
C ALA A 929 -10.60 1.73 -17.62
N CYS A 930 -9.52 2.38 -18.07
CA CYS A 930 -9.19 3.76 -17.68
C CYS A 930 -9.72 4.82 -18.66
N GLY A 931 -9.97 4.46 -19.92
CA GLY A 931 -10.55 5.38 -20.91
C GLY A 931 -11.86 6.02 -20.46
N PRO A 932 -12.86 5.23 -20.01
CA PRO A 932 -14.11 5.76 -19.47
C PRO A 932 -13.93 6.67 -18.24
N ILE A 933 -13.06 6.28 -17.29
CA ILE A 933 -12.77 7.09 -16.08
C ILE A 933 -12.25 8.48 -16.47
N VAL A 934 -11.22 8.55 -17.31
CA VAL A 934 -10.64 9.84 -17.74
C VAL A 934 -11.64 10.63 -18.58
N ARG A 935 -12.40 9.96 -19.47
CA ARG A 935 -13.45 10.61 -20.25
C ARG A 935 -14.48 11.28 -19.34
N ASP A 936 -15.01 10.56 -18.37
CA ASP A 936 -16.10 11.05 -17.51
C ASP A 936 -15.63 12.19 -16.61
N PHE A 937 -14.39 12.12 -16.10
CA PHE A 937 -13.76 13.25 -15.41
C PHE A 937 -13.66 14.50 -16.29
N LEU A 938 -13.16 14.35 -17.53
CA LEU A 938 -12.99 15.49 -18.44
C LEU A 938 -14.34 16.08 -18.91
N LEU A 939 -15.35 15.24 -19.15
CA LEU A 939 -16.71 15.69 -19.47
C LEU A 939 -17.32 16.45 -18.28
N ALA A 940 -17.16 15.94 -17.06
CA ALA A 940 -17.67 16.61 -15.87
C ALA A 940 -17.04 18.00 -15.62
N LEU A 941 -15.80 18.22 -16.04
CA LEU A 941 -15.21 19.56 -16.04
C LEU A 941 -15.76 20.42 -17.17
N TYR A 942 -15.83 19.85 -18.38
CA TYR A 942 -16.25 20.56 -19.58
C TYR A 942 -17.70 21.06 -19.49
N GLU A 943 -18.62 20.21 -19.03
CA GLU A 943 -20.06 20.52 -18.95
C GLU A 943 -20.41 21.53 -17.85
N ASP A 944 -19.64 21.60 -16.75
CA ASP A 944 -19.85 22.60 -15.69
C ASP A 944 -19.41 24.01 -16.10
N GLY A 945 -18.62 24.12 -17.17
CA GLY A 945 -18.17 25.40 -17.72
C GLY A 945 -19.05 25.96 -18.85
N GLU A 946 -20.03 25.20 -19.32
CA GLU A 946 -21.10 25.65 -20.24
C GLU A 946 -22.29 26.23 -19.45
#